data_AF-A0A1V9XCK2-F1
#
_entry.id   AF-A0A1V9XCK2-F1
#
_cell.length_a   1.000
_cell.length_b   1.000
_cell.length_c   1.000
_cell.angle_alpha   90.00
_cell.angle_beta   90.00
_cell.angle_gamma   90.00
#
_symmetry.space_group_name_H-M   'P 1'
#
loop_
_entity.id
_entity.type
_entity.pdbx_description
1 polymer ?
#
loop_
_entity_poly.entity_id
_entity_poly.type
_entity_poly.pdbx_seq_one_letter_code
_entity_poly.pdbx_strand_id
1 'polypeptide(L)'
;LALRGVKNINVCLDTQSAAVEYDFRELSMSEIVRAVCNLGFSAKPAISSVAVGIQDATLLIGGMMCRDCVRKVNEKLRAINGVHKVEVSLEDNQASVSYEVTLTSIEQILEAVGELGFVVNLPDNIPPSKVIFHLDHLSCELCATSIERVLVDKPGVNHVEVSLSERSCSVSFFDYQLKPSSIQEYIEATGYNCHMKTLETPPQLDSALYRYWLASIVKYDYVVGVTCQSHVRHIEEELSRQRGVMGIKVSLELSTAAVVFLLQKTDPEEIRQAIANMGYECSIIAGLAEKDDEISTETEVLPPINEKSPLLSPMDDRAQLHASQRSLQMVFQKSIERLSNLSRASSQNTFINMNTAVLQKAFFIIRGMTCLSCVATIEKNLQKVEGVHHVLVALLAERAEVRFDPKLITSEQIAEAIDDMGFDAAVLEDAECIQGELVLFISGMTCVSCINSIEKTVLRIPGVLSASVSLSNHKGTFTFDPDIVGPRAIVEAIETCGFNTSLPSSAEVRTAARLSHREEIRKWRAAFLISLLFGVPTMALMIFYMTATPSTEDRHNQTMVIPGLSLENALLFALATPVQFIGGRHFYRAAARSLRHGSANMDVLIMLATNISYFYSVIVLIVAMAMNQAMSPMTFFDTVPMLIVFLCLGRWMESVAKGATTEALTKLIEMEPTTALIVDPDDQESDKEIEAQLVSRGDILKVLPGTRVPVDGRVLEGQSQVDEAHITGESLPVDKGPEDIVYSGSINLNGVLIIRATHVGQETTIGQIVKL
;
A
#
# COMPACT_ATOMS: atom_id res chain seq x y z
N LEU A 1 55.36 2.59 -25.69
CA LEU A 1 56.78 2.43 -25.26
C LEU A 1 57.50 3.76 -25.05
N ALA A 2 57.25 4.81 -25.84
CA ALA A 2 57.91 6.11 -25.65
C ALA A 2 57.43 6.92 -24.41
N LEU A 3 56.33 6.51 -23.79
CA LEU A 3 55.79 7.12 -22.56
C LEU A 3 56.51 6.54 -21.33
N ARG A 4 56.97 7.40 -20.42
CA ARG A 4 57.50 6.97 -19.11
C ARG A 4 56.39 6.29 -18.31
N GLY A 5 56.72 5.23 -17.59
CA GLY A 5 55.75 4.44 -16.80
C GLY A 5 55.14 3.23 -17.52
N VAL A 6 55.31 3.05 -18.84
CA VAL A 6 54.81 1.83 -19.51
C VAL A 6 55.76 0.65 -19.30
N LYS A 7 55.28 -0.44 -18.70
CA LYS A 7 56.04 -1.67 -18.41
C LYS A 7 55.94 -2.69 -19.55
N ASN A 8 54.74 -2.92 -20.09
CA ASN A 8 54.53 -3.90 -21.15
C ASN A 8 53.39 -3.49 -22.09
N ILE A 9 53.44 -3.91 -23.35
CA ILE A 9 52.37 -3.67 -24.33
C ILE A 9 52.17 -4.94 -25.16
N ASN A 10 50.94 -5.43 -25.21
CA ASN A 10 50.54 -6.52 -26.08
C ASN A 10 49.40 -6.07 -27.00
N VAL A 11 49.59 -6.15 -28.32
CA VAL A 11 48.59 -5.74 -29.30
C VAL A 11 48.12 -6.97 -30.06
N CYS A 12 46.84 -7.29 -29.94
CA CYS A 12 46.22 -8.39 -30.65
C CYS A 12 45.50 -7.84 -31.89
N LEU A 13 46.00 -8.19 -33.08
CA LEU A 13 45.44 -7.74 -34.36
C LEU A 13 44.06 -8.33 -34.63
N ASP A 14 43.82 -9.56 -34.19
CA ASP A 14 42.57 -10.29 -34.47
C ASP A 14 41.37 -9.72 -33.70
N THR A 15 41.58 -9.29 -32.46
CA THR A 15 40.55 -8.69 -31.59
C THR A 15 40.55 -7.17 -31.61
N GLN A 16 41.43 -6.54 -32.40
CA GLN A 16 41.65 -5.08 -32.43
C GLN A 16 41.85 -4.47 -31.03
N SER A 17 42.41 -5.24 -30.08
CA SER A 17 42.57 -4.83 -28.68
C SER A 17 44.05 -4.71 -28.31
N ALA A 18 44.41 -3.62 -27.66
CA ALA A 18 45.74 -3.41 -27.09
C ALA A 18 45.67 -3.45 -25.56
N ALA A 19 46.43 -4.35 -24.94
CA ALA A 19 46.63 -4.41 -23.50
C ALA A 19 47.94 -3.69 -23.16
N VAL A 20 47.87 -2.68 -22.29
CA VAL A 20 49.02 -1.89 -21.85
C VAL A 20 49.16 -2.04 -20.35
N GLU A 21 50.30 -2.55 -19.91
CA GLU A 21 50.69 -2.63 -18.50
C GLU A 21 51.56 -1.41 -18.18
N TYR A 22 51.12 -0.56 -17.26
CA TYR A 22 51.80 0.69 -16.93
C TYR A 22 51.71 1.01 -15.44
N ASP A 23 52.62 1.86 -14.96
CA ASP A 23 52.63 2.35 -13.59
C ASP A 23 51.69 3.57 -13.47
N PHE A 24 50.58 3.41 -12.74
CA PHE A 24 49.51 4.40 -12.65
C PHE A 24 49.93 5.70 -11.95
N ARG A 25 51.07 5.70 -11.24
CA ARG A 25 51.63 6.88 -10.58
C ARG A 25 52.34 7.82 -11.54
N GLU A 26 52.82 7.29 -12.66
CA GLU A 26 53.61 8.06 -13.64
C GLU A 26 52.84 8.37 -14.93
N LEU A 27 51.80 7.61 -15.25
CA LEU A 27 51.09 7.70 -16.52
C LEU A 27 49.58 7.49 -16.33
N SER A 28 48.77 8.36 -16.94
CA SER A 28 47.31 8.26 -16.87
C SER A 28 46.71 7.58 -18.12
N MET A 29 45.55 6.93 -17.97
CA MET A 29 44.88 6.24 -19.08
C MET A 29 44.52 7.19 -20.23
N SER A 30 44.21 8.45 -19.93
CA SER A 30 43.90 9.48 -20.92
C SER A 30 45.13 9.90 -21.75
N GLU A 31 46.33 9.86 -21.18
CA GLU A 31 47.58 10.11 -21.90
C GLU A 31 47.93 8.95 -22.85
N ILE A 32 47.62 7.72 -22.46
CA ILE A 32 47.76 6.54 -23.32
C ILE A 32 46.81 6.65 -24.52
N VAL A 33 45.54 6.98 -24.27
CA VAL A 33 44.54 7.18 -25.34
C VAL A 33 44.94 8.34 -26.24
N ARG A 34 45.43 9.47 -25.70
CA ARG A 34 45.96 10.59 -26.50
C ARG A 34 47.16 10.18 -27.34
N ALA A 35 48.07 9.38 -26.80
CA ALA A 35 49.22 8.89 -27.56
C ALA A 35 48.80 7.97 -28.72
N VAL A 36 47.77 7.14 -28.52
CA VAL A 36 47.21 6.31 -29.61
C VAL A 36 46.48 7.18 -30.65
N CYS A 37 45.72 8.18 -30.22
CA CYS A 37 45.09 9.16 -31.11
C CYS A 37 46.12 9.96 -31.92
N ASN A 38 47.25 10.33 -31.31
CA ASN A 38 48.35 11.02 -31.98
C ASN A 38 49.06 10.15 -33.03
N LEU A 39 48.95 8.82 -32.93
CA LEU A 39 49.44 7.88 -33.95
C LEU A 39 48.43 7.69 -35.11
N GLY A 40 47.27 8.35 -35.06
CA GLY A 40 46.24 8.30 -36.11
C GLY A 40 45.16 7.23 -35.90
N PHE A 41 45.10 6.59 -34.72
CA PHE A 41 44.12 5.54 -34.42
C PHE A 41 43.12 5.99 -33.36
N SER A 42 41.83 5.64 -33.52
CA SER A 42 40.80 5.91 -32.50
C SER A 42 40.76 4.76 -31.49
N ALA A 43 40.94 5.06 -30.21
CA ALA A 43 40.91 4.08 -29.12
C ALA A 43 39.80 4.41 -28.12
N LYS A 44 38.99 3.40 -27.75
CA LYS A 44 38.03 3.46 -26.65
C LYS A 44 38.52 2.57 -25.50
N PRO A 45 38.56 3.06 -24.25
CA PRO A 45 38.92 2.24 -23.10
C PRO A 45 37.82 1.20 -22.83
N ALA A 46 38.17 -0.08 -22.87
CA ALA A 46 37.31 -1.17 -22.44
C ALA A 46 37.76 -1.59 -21.03
N ILE A 47 36.97 -1.26 -20.01
CA ILE A 47 37.25 -1.62 -18.62
C ILE A 47 36.65 -3.02 -18.41
N SER A 48 37.48 -4.06 -18.38
CA SER A 48 37.07 -5.36 -17.86
C SER A 48 37.07 -5.32 -16.33
N SER A 49 35.96 -5.72 -15.72
CA SER A 49 35.64 -5.64 -14.29
C SER A 49 36.45 -6.58 -13.39
N VAL A 50 37.78 -6.49 -13.43
CA VAL A 50 38.64 -7.11 -12.40
C VAL A 50 39.75 -6.11 -12.03
N ALA A 51 39.53 -5.48 -10.88
CA ALA A 51 40.49 -4.81 -9.98
C ALA A 51 41.37 -3.68 -10.54
N VAL A 52 40.96 -2.42 -10.29
CA VAL A 52 41.70 -1.44 -9.46
C VAL A 52 40.70 -0.41 -8.90
N GLY A 53 40.60 -0.28 -7.58
CA GLY A 53 40.16 0.96 -6.91
C GLY A 53 38.68 1.14 -6.56
N ILE A 54 37.71 0.56 -7.27
CA ILE A 54 36.27 0.82 -7.01
C ILE A 54 35.68 -0.24 -6.08
N GLN A 55 35.09 0.19 -4.96
CA GLN A 55 34.34 -0.64 -4.01
C GLN A 55 32.87 -0.21 -3.96
N ASP A 56 31.99 -1.20 -3.82
CA ASP A 56 30.56 -0.98 -3.57
C ASP A 56 30.29 -1.17 -2.07
N ALA A 57 29.73 -0.14 -1.44
CA ALA A 57 29.22 -0.21 -0.08
C ALA A 57 27.72 0.00 -0.07
N THR A 58 27.03 -0.83 0.70
CA THR A 58 25.63 -0.62 1.07
C THR A 58 25.59 -0.01 2.47
N LEU A 59 24.79 1.03 2.65
CA LEU A 59 24.66 1.79 3.90
C LEU A 59 23.21 1.71 4.33
N LEU A 60 22.93 1.27 5.55
CA LEU A 60 21.60 1.33 6.16
C LEU A 60 21.41 2.72 6.77
N ILE A 61 20.52 3.54 6.22
CA ILE A 61 20.28 4.90 6.67
C ILE A 61 18.94 4.97 7.41
N GLY A 62 19.03 4.96 8.74
CA GLY A 62 17.89 5.14 9.64
C GLY A 62 17.40 6.59 9.68
N GLY A 63 16.08 6.75 9.68
CA GLY A 63 15.40 8.05 9.79
C GLY A 63 14.98 8.69 8.46
N MET A 64 15.17 8.01 7.33
CA MET A 64 14.60 8.43 6.04
C MET A 64 13.10 8.13 6.03
N MET A 65 12.25 9.17 5.96
CA MET A 65 10.79 9.02 6.00
C MET A 65 10.08 9.67 4.80
N CYS A 66 10.82 10.36 3.92
CA CYS A 66 10.25 11.05 2.77
C CYS A 66 11.24 11.12 1.60
N ARG A 67 10.73 11.42 0.40
CA ARG A 67 11.53 11.58 -0.82
C ARG A 67 12.53 12.74 -0.75
N ASP A 68 12.28 13.76 0.08
CA ASP A 68 13.25 14.84 0.32
C ASP A 68 14.47 14.38 1.11
N CYS A 69 14.33 13.44 2.06
CA CYS A 69 15.47 12.83 2.75
C CYS A 69 16.37 12.10 1.74
N VAL A 70 15.76 11.30 0.85
CA VAL A 70 16.45 10.57 -0.22
C VAL A 70 17.21 11.53 -1.13
N ARG A 71 16.58 12.64 -1.55
CA ARG A 71 17.23 13.65 -2.40
C ARG A 71 18.44 14.29 -1.71
N LYS A 72 18.29 14.75 -0.46
CA LYS A 72 19.38 15.37 0.31
C LYS A 72 20.57 14.43 0.50
N VAL A 73 20.30 13.17 0.85
CA VAL A 73 21.33 12.14 1.00
C VAL A 73 22.02 11.86 -0.33
N ASN A 74 21.25 11.69 -1.42
CA ASN A 74 21.80 11.43 -2.75
C ASN A 74 22.65 12.60 -3.27
N GLU A 75 22.19 13.85 -3.13
CA GLU A 75 22.94 15.06 -3.51
C GLU A 75 24.25 15.18 -2.70
N LYS A 76 24.20 14.96 -1.39
CA LYS A 76 25.37 15.05 -0.51
C LYS A 76 26.40 13.96 -0.80
N LEU A 77 25.96 12.72 -1.07
CA LEU A 77 26.84 11.60 -1.43
C LEU A 77 27.47 11.75 -2.82
N ARG A 78 26.73 12.27 -3.81
CA ARG A 78 27.26 12.56 -5.15
C ARG A 78 28.26 13.72 -5.17
N ALA A 79 28.18 14.62 -4.19
CA ALA A 79 29.12 15.73 -4.05
C ALA A 79 30.50 15.31 -3.52
N ILE A 80 30.67 14.07 -3.06
CA ILE A 80 31.94 13.57 -2.53
C ILE A 80 32.86 13.15 -3.68
N ASN A 81 34.06 13.71 -3.71
CA ASN A 81 35.06 13.40 -4.73
C ASN A 81 35.52 11.95 -4.62
N GLY A 82 35.26 11.15 -5.66
CA GLY A 82 35.59 9.72 -5.74
C GLY A 82 34.38 8.79 -5.69
N VAL A 83 33.16 9.32 -5.50
CA VAL A 83 31.91 8.55 -5.62
C VAL A 83 31.43 8.54 -7.08
N HIS A 84 31.24 7.34 -7.64
CA HIS A 84 30.84 7.15 -9.04
C HIS A 84 29.35 6.89 -9.22
N LYS A 85 28.74 6.12 -8.30
CA LYS A 85 27.33 5.73 -8.37
C LYS A 85 26.72 5.82 -6.98
N VAL A 86 25.54 6.44 -6.89
CA VAL A 86 24.75 6.51 -5.67
C VAL A 86 23.30 6.20 -6.02
N GLU A 87 22.75 5.17 -5.38
CA GLU A 87 21.34 4.81 -5.41
C GLU A 87 20.84 4.74 -3.97
N VAL A 88 19.76 5.46 -3.66
CA VAL A 88 19.17 5.52 -2.32
C VAL A 88 17.74 5.01 -2.40
N SER A 89 17.45 3.91 -1.69
CA SER A 89 16.14 3.28 -1.58
C SER A 89 15.46 3.73 -0.27
N LEU A 90 14.29 4.36 -0.40
CA LEU A 90 13.43 4.67 0.75
C LEU A 90 12.75 3.42 1.30
N GLU A 91 12.44 2.46 0.43
CA GLU A 91 11.70 1.24 0.78
C GLU A 91 12.54 0.33 1.67
N ASP A 92 13.84 0.24 1.39
CA ASP A 92 14.79 -0.60 2.14
C ASP A 92 15.56 0.16 3.23
N ASN A 93 15.37 1.48 3.33
CA ASN A 93 16.18 2.40 4.14
C ASN A 93 17.69 2.21 3.89
N GLN A 94 18.08 2.09 2.62
CA GLN A 94 19.46 1.80 2.23
C GLN A 94 19.99 2.76 1.17
N ALA A 95 21.29 2.99 1.17
CA ALA A 95 22.01 3.65 0.09
C ALA A 95 23.15 2.76 -0.40
N SER A 96 23.16 2.41 -1.68
CA SER A 96 24.28 1.74 -2.35
C SER A 96 25.16 2.78 -3.02
N VAL A 97 26.43 2.79 -2.63
CA VAL A 97 27.44 3.75 -3.06
C VAL A 97 28.63 3.00 -3.66
N SER A 98 28.92 3.26 -4.92
CA SER A 98 30.15 2.81 -5.58
C SER A 98 31.18 3.94 -5.52
N TYR A 99 32.30 3.73 -4.84
CA TYR A 99 33.32 4.75 -4.64
C TYR A 99 34.73 4.22 -4.86
N GLU A 100 35.66 5.12 -5.22
CA GLU A 100 37.07 4.80 -5.42
C GLU A 100 37.83 4.89 -4.08
N VAL A 101 38.37 3.76 -3.61
CA VAL A 101 39.06 3.60 -2.31
C VAL A 101 40.32 4.47 -2.19
N THR A 102 40.87 4.95 -3.32
CA THR A 102 42.04 5.82 -3.38
C THR A 102 41.72 7.30 -3.15
N LEU A 103 40.47 7.72 -3.41
CA LEU A 103 40.01 9.11 -3.38
C LEU A 103 39.06 9.41 -2.22
N THR A 104 38.24 8.42 -1.84
CA THR A 104 37.24 8.55 -0.78
C THR A 104 37.35 7.38 0.18
N SER A 105 37.31 7.64 1.49
CA SER A 105 37.13 6.59 2.50
C SER A 105 35.66 6.39 2.81
N ILE A 106 35.29 5.17 3.21
CA ILE A 106 33.93 4.89 3.69
C ILE A 106 33.55 5.74 4.90
N GLU A 107 34.54 6.21 5.67
CA GLU A 107 34.37 7.13 6.80
C GLU A 107 33.86 8.51 6.35
N GLN A 108 34.42 9.09 5.28
CA GLN A 108 33.97 10.38 4.73
C GLN A 108 32.53 10.31 4.21
N ILE A 109 32.16 9.15 3.65
CA ILE A 109 30.81 8.86 3.19
C ILE A 109 29.83 8.79 4.37
N LEU A 110 30.21 8.12 5.45
CA LEU A 110 29.42 8.03 6.68
C LEU A 110 29.28 9.39 7.38
N GLU A 111 30.37 10.17 7.47
CA GLU A 111 30.36 11.52 8.05
C GLU A 111 29.44 12.46 7.28
N ALA A 112 29.49 12.44 5.95
CA ALA A 112 28.64 13.28 5.10
C ALA A 112 27.14 13.01 5.29
N VAL A 113 26.76 11.75 5.55
CA VAL A 113 25.36 11.38 5.85
C VAL A 113 25.01 11.69 7.32
N GLY A 114 25.96 11.53 8.24
CA GLY A 114 25.80 11.92 9.64
C GLY A 114 25.58 13.42 9.84
N GLU A 115 26.25 14.28 9.05
CA GLU A 115 26.04 15.74 9.04
C GLU A 115 24.60 16.14 8.70
N LEU A 116 23.87 15.28 7.98
CA LEU A 116 22.46 15.49 7.64
C LEU A 116 21.50 15.08 8.77
N GLY A 117 22.02 14.53 9.88
CA GLY A 117 21.24 14.09 11.03
C GLY A 117 20.63 12.69 10.88
N PHE A 118 21.10 11.89 9.92
CA PHE A 118 20.66 10.50 9.74
C PHE A 118 21.60 9.51 10.46
N VAL A 119 21.03 8.42 10.99
CA VAL A 119 21.80 7.34 11.62
C VAL A 119 22.22 6.37 10.53
N VAL A 120 23.51 6.05 10.42
CA VAL A 120 24.02 5.16 9.36
C VAL A 120 24.70 3.93 9.95
N ASN A 121 24.24 2.76 9.55
CA ASN A 121 24.80 1.46 9.89
C ASN A 121 25.39 0.79 8.63
N LEU A 122 26.47 0.05 8.79
CA LEU A 122 26.98 -0.84 7.75
C LEU A 122 26.26 -2.20 7.86
N PRO A 123 25.83 -2.83 6.77
CA PRO A 123 25.33 -4.20 6.78
C PRO A 123 26.48 -5.17 7.09
N ASP A 124 26.15 -6.28 7.77
CA ASP A 124 27.01 -7.23 8.50
C ASP A 124 28.07 -8.01 7.70
N ASN A 125 28.70 -7.43 6.67
CA ASN A 125 29.71 -8.08 5.84
C ASN A 125 31.12 -7.47 6.02
N ILE A 126 31.49 -7.16 7.28
CA ILE A 126 32.87 -6.82 7.63
C ILE A 126 33.67 -8.14 7.70
N PRO A 127 34.79 -8.29 6.97
CA PRO A 127 35.60 -9.50 7.08
C PRO A 127 36.09 -9.68 8.53
N PRO A 128 35.95 -10.88 9.13
CA PRO A 128 36.36 -11.11 10.52
C PRO A 128 37.88 -11.02 10.66
N SER A 129 38.35 -10.49 11.78
CA SER A 129 39.77 -10.44 12.13
C SER A 129 40.27 -11.84 12.44
N LYS A 130 41.51 -12.14 12.04
CA LYS A 130 42.11 -13.47 12.23
C LYS A 130 43.32 -13.37 13.16
N VAL A 131 43.32 -14.14 14.24
CA VAL A 131 44.47 -14.29 15.14
C VAL A 131 44.97 -15.72 15.09
N ILE A 132 46.30 -15.87 15.01
CA ILE A 132 46.98 -17.15 15.09
C ILE A 132 47.77 -17.21 16.41
N PHE A 133 47.41 -18.16 17.26
CA PHE A 133 48.12 -18.50 18.49
C PHE A 133 49.03 -19.72 18.26
N HIS A 134 50.22 -19.72 18.85
CA HIS A 134 51.07 -20.90 18.99
C HIS A 134 50.75 -21.60 20.32
N LEU A 135 50.53 -22.92 20.28
CA LEU A 135 50.18 -23.73 21.44
C LEU A 135 51.38 -24.56 21.91
N ASP A 136 51.74 -24.44 23.19
CA ASP A 136 52.81 -25.25 23.77
C ASP A 136 52.27 -26.62 24.22
N HIS A 137 53.05 -27.67 23.98
CA HIS A 137 52.77 -29.06 24.42
C HIS A 137 51.52 -29.75 23.83
N LEU A 138 51.00 -29.29 22.69
CA LEU A 138 49.96 -30.01 21.94
C LEU A 138 50.52 -31.34 21.38
N SER A 139 50.00 -32.48 21.86
CA SER A 139 50.54 -33.81 21.56
C SER A 139 49.49 -34.85 21.12
N CYS A 140 48.20 -34.51 21.08
CA CYS A 140 47.12 -35.45 20.79
C CYS A 140 45.96 -34.82 19.97
N GLU A 141 45.30 -35.58 19.10
CA GLU A 141 44.15 -35.11 18.32
C GLU A 141 42.94 -34.72 19.20
N LEU A 142 42.69 -35.46 20.29
CA LEU A 142 41.62 -35.10 21.24
C LEU A 142 41.83 -33.71 21.85
N CYS A 143 43.09 -33.32 22.06
CA CYS A 143 43.49 -32.05 22.64
C CYS A 143 43.09 -30.88 21.71
N ALA A 144 43.29 -31.04 20.40
CA ALA A 144 42.90 -30.05 19.39
C ALA A 144 41.36 -29.88 19.35
N THR A 145 40.61 -30.99 19.32
CA THR A 145 39.14 -30.92 19.32
C THR A 145 38.54 -30.35 20.60
N SER A 146 39.22 -30.47 21.75
CA SER A 146 38.77 -29.87 23.01
C SER A 146 38.87 -28.34 22.98
N ILE A 147 39.93 -27.80 22.37
CA ILE A 147 40.12 -26.35 22.22
C ILE A 147 39.10 -25.80 21.21
N GLU A 148 38.87 -26.50 20.10
CA GLU A 148 37.87 -26.10 19.10
C GLU A 148 36.46 -26.00 19.69
N ARG A 149 36.00 -27.01 20.45
CA ARG A 149 34.66 -26.99 21.06
C ARG A 149 34.45 -25.81 22.00
N VAL A 150 35.44 -25.50 22.84
CA VAL A 150 35.30 -24.41 23.82
C VAL A 150 35.25 -23.04 23.14
N LEU A 151 35.96 -22.87 22.02
CA LEU A 151 36.01 -21.60 21.29
C LEU A 151 34.82 -21.40 20.35
N VAL A 152 34.28 -22.46 19.73
CA VAL A 152 33.12 -22.36 18.83
C VAL A 152 31.86 -21.90 19.56
N ASP A 153 31.67 -22.29 20.82
CA ASP A 153 30.49 -21.90 21.61
C ASP A 153 30.56 -20.46 22.16
N LYS A 154 31.65 -19.71 21.93
CA LYS A 154 31.80 -18.34 22.44
C LYS A 154 31.19 -17.31 21.49
N PRO A 155 30.35 -16.38 21.99
CA PRO A 155 29.72 -15.35 21.16
C PRO A 155 30.79 -14.43 20.56
N GLY A 156 30.80 -14.25 19.24
CA GLY A 156 31.77 -13.40 18.53
C GLY A 156 32.94 -14.13 17.86
N VAL A 157 33.04 -15.45 18.05
CA VAL A 157 33.93 -16.33 17.27
C VAL A 157 33.18 -16.82 16.03
N ASN A 158 33.79 -16.67 14.85
CA ASN A 158 33.17 -17.05 13.57
C ASN A 158 33.65 -18.42 13.09
N HIS A 159 34.97 -18.63 13.06
CA HIS A 159 35.58 -19.91 12.66
C HIS A 159 36.88 -20.16 13.43
N VAL A 160 37.08 -21.39 13.89
CA VAL A 160 38.26 -21.85 14.64
C VAL A 160 38.88 -23.04 13.91
N GLU A 161 40.20 -23.05 13.76
CA GLU A 161 40.95 -24.14 13.17
C GLU A 161 42.22 -24.42 13.98
N VAL A 162 42.38 -25.65 14.49
CA VAL A 162 43.57 -26.05 15.25
C VAL A 162 44.41 -27.04 14.44
N SER A 163 45.61 -26.63 14.05
CA SER A 163 46.54 -27.46 13.28
C SER A 163 47.57 -28.15 14.18
N LEU A 164 47.52 -29.49 14.22
CA LEU A 164 48.47 -30.31 15.00
C LEU A 164 49.89 -30.31 14.41
N SER A 165 50.01 -30.22 13.08
CA SER A 165 51.32 -30.20 12.41
C SER A 165 52.09 -28.92 12.68
N GLU A 166 51.39 -27.79 12.81
CA GLU A 166 51.98 -26.47 13.03
C GLU A 166 51.94 -26.01 14.49
N ARG A 167 51.27 -26.78 15.37
CA ARG A 167 50.98 -26.41 16.77
C ARG A 167 50.38 -25.01 16.88
N SER A 168 49.47 -24.69 15.98
CA SER A 168 48.84 -23.36 15.88
C SER A 168 47.32 -23.46 15.97
N CYS A 169 46.71 -22.47 16.60
CA CYS A 169 45.27 -22.27 16.65
C CYS A 169 44.94 -20.96 15.94
N SER A 170 44.21 -21.05 14.83
CA SER A 170 43.73 -19.90 14.06
C SER A 170 42.28 -19.64 14.42
N VAL A 171 42.00 -18.46 14.99
CA VAL A 171 40.66 -18.03 15.35
C VAL A 171 40.29 -16.82 14.52
N SER A 172 39.17 -16.88 13.82
CA SER A 172 38.52 -15.73 13.20
C SER A 172 37.38 -15.24 14.08
N PHE A 173 37.38 -13.95 14.38
CA PHE A 173 36.46 -13.34 15.34
C PHE A 173 36.19 -11.90 14.95
N PHE A 174 35.17 -11.33 15.57
CA PHE A 174 34.82 -9.93 15.38
C PHE A 174 35.44 -9.08 16.49
N ASP A 175 36.34 -8.15 16.13
CA ASP A 175 37.09 -7.31 17.08
C ASP A 175 36.20 -6.43 17.99
N TYR A 176 34.95 -6.18 17.60
CA TYR A 176 33.99 -5.42 18.41
C TYR A 176 33.30 -6.26 19.51
N GLN A 177 33.35 -7.59 19.43
CA GLN A 177 32.75 -8.50 20.43
C GLN A 177 33.81 -9.20 21.29
N LEU A 178 34.96 -9.57 20.72
CA LEU A 178 36.05 -10.23 21.45
C LEU A 178 37.38 -9.51 21.22
N LYS A 179 38.17 -9.39 22.29
CA LYS A 179 39.57 -8.97 22.21
C LYS A 179 40.49 -10.20 22.10
N PRO A 180 41.64 -10.09 21.41
CA PRO A 180 42.62 -11.18 21.32
C PRO A 180 43.08 -11.70 22.69
N SER A 181 43.19 -10.82 23.69
CA SER A 181 43.57 -11.20 25.07
C SER A 181 42.54 -12.12 25.74
N SER A 182 41.25 -11.92 25.47
CA SER A 182 40.20 -12.77 26.02
C SER A 182 40.18 -14.15 25.36
N ILE A 183 40.52 -14.23 24.06
CA ILE A 183 40.70 -15.52 23.36
C ILE A 183 41.88 -16.28 23.96
N GLN A 184 42.98 -15.59 24.25
CA GLN A 184 44.14 -16.18 24.92
C GLN A 184 43.75 -16.77 26.29
N GLU A 185 42.99 -16.02 27.09
CA GLU A 185 42.50 -16.47 28.40
C GLU A 185 41.57 -17.69 28.29
N TYR A 186 40.72 -17.75 27.27
CA TYR A 186 39.88 -18.94 27.02
C TYR A 186 40.69 -20.17 26.65
N ILE A 187 41.78 -20.01 25.89
CA ILE A 187 42.69 -21.12 25.57
C ILE A 187 43.46 -21.55 26.82
N GLU A 188 43.97 -20.61 27.61
CA GLU A 188 44.69 -20.90 28.86
C GLU A 188 43.79 -21.57 29.91
N ALA A 189 42.49 -21.22 29.94
CA ALA A 189 41.50 -21.89 30.79
C ALA A 189 41.30 -23.38 30.44
N THR A 190 41.66 -23.82 29.23
CA THR A 190 41.67 -25.25 28.86
C THR A 190 42.94 -25.99 29.31
N GLY A 191 43.88 -25.29 29.95
CA GLY A 191 45.11 -25.86 30.51
C GLY A 191 46.32 -25.85 29.56
N TYR A 192 46.24 -25.16 28.41
CA TYR A 192 47.33 -25.02 27.44
C TYR A 192 47.89 -23.60 27.43
N ASN A 193 49.21 -23.46 27.53
CA ASN A 193 49.86 -22.16 27.36
C ASN A 193 49.87 -21.79 25.88
N CYS A 194 49.48 -20.55 25.58
CA CYS A 194 49.45 -20.06 24.21
C CYS A 194 50.10 -18.68 24.07
N HIS A 195 50.77 -18.46 22.95
CA HIS A 195 51.42 -17.19 22.63
C HIS A 195 50.93 -16.69 21.27
N MET A 196 50.48 -15.44 21.22
CA MET A 196 50.00 -14.82 19.99
C MET A 196 51.14 -14.67 18.98
N LYS A 197 50.97 -15.20 17.76
CA LYS A 197 51.99 -15.24 16.71
C LYS A 197 51.76 -14.17 15.64
N THR A 198 50.52 -14.02 15.18
CA THR A 198 50.15 -13.05 14.14
C THR A 198 48.70 -12.63 14.32
N LEU A 199 48.44 -11.33 14.26
CA LEU A 199 47.11 -10.72 14.22
C LEU A 199 46.96 -10.07 12.83
N GLU A 200 46.11 -10.65 12.00
CA GLU A 200 45.69 -10.07 10.73
C GLU A 200 44.38 -9.33 10.97
N THR A 201 44.47 -8.03 11.22
CA THR A 201 43.30 -7.14 11.17
C THR A 201 43.07 -6.72 9.72
N PRO A 202 41.81 -6.67 9.24
CA PRO A 202 41.51 -5.92 8.02
C PRO A 202 41.97 -4.47 8.21
N PRO A 203 42.24 -3.69 7.14
CA PRO A 203 42.58 -2.27 7.28
C PRO A 203 41.40 -1.56 7.95
N GLN A 204 41.51 -1.35 9.26
CA GLN A 204 40.41 -0.89 10.10
C GLN A 204 40.34 0.63 10.11
N LEU A 205 39.09 1.06 9.95
CA LEU A 205 38.47 2.31 10.38
C LEU A 205 39.14 2.88 11.64
N ASP A 206 39.85 4.00 11.51
CA ASP A 206 40.60 4.62 12.61
C ASP A 206 39.90 5.92 13.03
N SER A 207 39.16 5.83 14.14
CA SER A 207 38.88 6.95 15.06
C SER A 207 37.99 8.13 14.58
N ALA A 208 36.68 7.88 14.43
CA ALA A 208 35.61 8.87 14.69
C ALA A 208 34.25 8.18 14.93
N LEU A 209 34.03 7.05 14.26
CA LEU A 209 32.78 6.28 14.25
C LEU A 209 32.47 5.52 15.55
N TYR A 210 33.48 5.21 16.38
CA TYR A 210 33.24 4.63 17.72
C TYR A 210 32.42 5.56 18.63
N ARG A 211 32.41 6.87 18.34
CA ARG A 211 31.56 7.85 19.05
C ARG A 211 30.10 7.85 18.60
N TYR A 212 29.82 7.46 17.35
CA TYR A 212 28.47 7.36 16.80
C TYR A 212 27.77 6.05 17.22
N TRP A 213 28.52 4.96 17.36
CA TRP A 213 27.98 3.66 17.77
C TRP A 213 27.53 3.59 19.25
N LEU A 214 27.95 4.57 20.09
CA LEU A 214 27.52 4.71 21.48
C LEU A 214 26.21 5.51 21.66
N ALA A 215 25.52 5.84 20.56
CA ALA A 215 24.24 6.56 20.61
C ALA A 215 23.08 5.58 20.87
N SER A 216 22.26 5.86 21.90
CA SER A 216 21.05 5.10 22.19
C SER A 216 19.81 5.84 21.70
N ILE A 217 18.83 5.07 21.22
CA ILE A 217 17.52 5.58 20.81
C ILE A 217 16.54 5.30 21.95
N VAL A 218 15.98 6.35 22.54
CA VAL A 218 14.90 6.22 23.53
C VAL A 218 13.62 6.78 22.94
N LYS A 219 12.54 6.00 23.07
CA LYS A 219 11.19 6.39 22.67
C LYS A 219 10.41 6.83 23.89
N TYR A 220 9.78 7.99 23.77
CA TYR A 220 8.86 8.53 24.75
C TYR A 220 7.44 8.36 24.22
N ASP A 221 6.60 7.71 25.01
CA ASP A 221 5.17 7.58 24.75
C ASP A 221 4.41 8.68 25.48
N TYR A 222 3.29 9.10 24.87
CA TYR A 222 2.36 10.06 25.48
C TYR A 222 3.00 11.40 25.89
N VAL A 223 3.39 12.23 24.92
CA VAL A 223 3.75 13.64 25.20
C VAL A 223 2.47 14.48 25.31
N VAL A 224 1.99 14.67 26.54
CA VAL A 224 0.73 15.39 26.83
C VAL A 224 0.92 16.89 26.58
N GLY A 225 0.05 17.48 25.75
CA GLY A 225 0.03 18.93 25.46
C GLY A 225 0.44 19.33 24.04
N VAL A 226 0.86 18.40 23.19
CA VAL A 226 1.18 18.68 21.78
C VAL A 226 -0.11 18.73 20.96
N THR A 227 -0.63 19.92 20.69
CA THR A 227 -1.91 20.13 19.99
C THR A 227 -1.76 20.65 18.56
N CYS A 228 -0.58 21.11 18.17
CA CYS A 228 -0.33 21.73 16.87
C CYS A 228 1.14 21.60 16.42
N GLN A 229 1.37 21.77 15.12
CA GLN A 229 2.71 21.67 14.51
C GLN A 229 3.73 22.69 15.07
N SER A 230 3.27 23.81 15.64
CA SER A 230 4.15 24.77 16.31
C SER A 230 4.69 24.24 17.64
N HIS A 231 3.94 23.41 18.38
CA HIS A 231 4.45 22.76 19.59
C HIS A 231 5.52 21.71 19.24
N VAL A 232 5.34 20.97 18.14
CA VAL A 232 6.33 20.02 17.61
C VAL A 232 7.65 20.72 17.30
N ARG A 233 7.60 21.84 16.55
CA ARG A 233 8.81 22.61 16.22
C ARG A 233 9.51 23.18 17.45
N HIS A 234 8.75 23.67 18.42
CA HIS A 234 9.31 24.21 19.66
C HIS A 234 10.08 23.14 20.46
N ILE A 235 9.51 21.92 20.58
CA ILE A 235 10.17 20.80 21.26
C ILE A 235 11.42 20.35 20.51
N GLU A 236 11.35 20.24 19.18
CA GLU A 236 12.52 19.86 18.36
C GLU A 236 13.64 20.90 18.43
N GLU A 237 13.33 22.19 18.37
CA GLU A 237 14.32 23.26 18.45
C GLU A 237 15.01 23.32 19.82
N GLU A 238 14.27 23.26 20.93
CA GLU A 238 14.85 23.38 22.27
C GLU A 238 15.66 22.14 22.67
N LEU A 239 15.19 20.94 22.36
CA LEU A 239 15.96 19.73 22.65
C LEU A 239 17.18 19.59 21.72
N SER A 240 17.15 20.12 20.49
CA SER A 240 18.33 20.15 19.62
C SER A 240 19.48 21.00 20.19
N ARG A 241 19.17 21.96 21.07
CA ARG A 241 20.16 22.80 21.76
C ARG A 241 20.77 22.10 22.98
N GLN A 242 20.20 21.00 23.47
CA GLN A 242 20.73 20.30 24.61
C GLN A 242 22.01 19.53 24.26
N ARG A 243 23.02 19.65 25.12
CA ARG A 243 24.30 18.98 24.93
C ARG A 243 24.14 17.48 25.06
N GLY A 244 24.45 16.74 23.98
CA GLY A 244 24.45 15.29 23.95
C GLY A 244 23.27 14.67 23.18
N VAL A 245 22.30 15.48 22.76
CA VAL A 245 21.23 15.07 21.86
C VAL A 245 21.69 15.20 20.40
N MET A 246 21.51 14.14 19.61
CA MET A 246 22.00 14.04 18.23
C MET A 246 20.88 14.14 17.19
N GLY A 247 19.68 13.66 17.51
CA GLY A 247 18.57 13.65 16.57
C GLY A 247 17.24 13.48 17.29
N ILE A 248 16.22 14.19 16.82
CA ILE A 248 14.91 14.27 17.48
C ILE A 248 13.83 14.26 16.42
N LYS A 249 12.79 13.45 16.65
CA LYS A 249 11.60 13.43 15.81
C LYS A 249 10.37 13.33 16.70
N VAL A 250 9.46 14.29 16.59
CA VAL A 250 8.18 14.25 17.30
C VAL A 250 7.05 14.02 16.31
N SER A 251 6.26 12.97 16.53
CA SER A 251 5.09 12.65 15.71
C SER A 251 3.82 13.18 16.37
N LEU A 252 3.12 14.10 15.68
CA LEU A 252 1.85 14.65 16.14
C LEU A 252 0.73 13.60 16.12
N GLU A 253 0.71 12.74 15.09
CA GLU A 253 -0.36 11.75 14.87
C GLU A 253 -0.35 10.64 15.92
N LEU A 254 0.84 10.26 16.39
CA LEU A 254 1.03 9.19 17.37
C LEU A 254 1.24 9.72 18.80
N SER A 255 1.40 11.04 18.98
CA SER A 255 1.77 11.66 20.27
C SER A 255 3.04 11.08 20.90
N THR A 256 3.99 10.65 20.07
CA THR A 256 5.26 10.02 20.47
C THR A 256 6.46 10.84 20.06
N ALA A 257 7.52 10.85 20.87
CA ALA A 257 8.81 11.45 20.54
C ALA A 257 9.93 10.41 20.56
N ALA A 258 10.79 10.43 19.54
CA ALA A 258 12.00 9.63 19.49
C ALA A 258 13.22 10.55 19.59
N VAL A 259 14.09 10.27 20.56
CA VAL A 259 15.30 11.05 20.82
C VAL A 259 16.51 10.13 20.74
N VAL A 260 17.49 10.52 19.93
CA VAL A 260 18.80 9.88 19.78
C VAL A 260 19.81 10.72 20.54
N PHE A 261 20.50 10.13 21.51
CA PHE A 261 21.47 10.84 22.35
C PHE A 261 22.66 9.95 22.72
N LEU A 262 23.74 10.60 23.17
CA LEU A 262 24.95 9.92 23.61
C LEU A 262 24.86 9.57 25.11
N LEU A 263 24.90 8.28 25.42
CA LEU A 263 24.88 7.73 26.80
C LEU A 263 26.00 8.28 27.71
N GLN A 264 27.07 8.84 27.14
CA GLN A 264 28.19 9.40 27.91
C GLN A 264 27.98 10.87 28.34
N LYS A 265 26.97 11.55 27.80
CA LYS A 265 26.77 13.00 27.97
C LYS A 265 25.41 13.39 28.52
N THR A 266 24.39 12.55 28.39
CA THR A 266 23.01 12.88 28.77
C THR A 266 22.28 11.60 29.15
N ASP A 267 21.46 11.67 30.19
CA ASP A 267 20.62 10.56 30.63
C ASP A 267 19.17 10.70 30.12
N PRO A 268 18.44 9.59 29.89
CA PRO A 268 17.05 9.64 29.41
C PRO A 268 16.10 10.36 30.39
N GLU A 269 16.43 10.39 31.67
CA GLU A 269 15.70 11.13 32.71
C GLU A 269 15.94 12.65 32.64
N GLU A 270 17.12 13.11 32.21
CA GLU A 270 17.40 14.54 32.02
C GLU A 270 16.61 15.11 30.84
N ILE A 271 16.51 14.34 29.76
CA ILE A 271 15.68 14.68 28.58
C ILE A 271 14.20 14.72 28.98
N ARG A 272 13.74 13.78 29.81
CA ARG A 272 12.38 13.79 30.36
C ARG A 272 12.11 15.04 31.18
N GLN A 273 13.06 15.44 32.04
CA GLN A 273 12.97 16.67 32.83
C GLN A 273 13.00 17.92 31.94
N ALA A 274 13.76 17.93 30.85
CA ALA A 274 13.77 19.03 29.89
C ALA A 274 12.39 19.23 29.24
N ILE A 275 11.75 18.14 28.82
CA ILE A 275 10.39 18.14 28.25
C ILE A 275 9.37 18.61 29.31
N ALA A 276 9.52 18.16 30.56
CA ALA A 276 8.69 18.62 31.68
C ALA A 276 8.86 20.13 31.98
N ASN A 277 10.09 20.65 31.93
CA ASN A 277 10.36 22.07 32.12
C ASN A 277 9.76 22.96 31.01
N MET A 278 9.54 22.40 29.81
CA MET A 278 8.83 23.06 28.72
C MET A 278 7.29 23.03 28.86
N GLY A 279 6.77 22.39 29.91
CA GLY A 279 5.34 22.29 30.19
C GLY A 279 4.63 21.08 29.58
N TYR A 280 5.38 20.08 29.11
CA TYR A 280 4.85 18.85 28.52
C TYR A 280 5.16 17.63 29.40
N GLU A 281 4.17 16.78 29.68
CA GLU A 281 4.40 15.53 30.42
C GLU A 281 4.74 14.39 29.45
N CYS A 282 5.71 13.53 29.77
CA CYS A 282 6.09 12.40 28.92
C CYS A 282 6.53 11.16 29.72
N SER A 283 6.30 9.97 29.17
CA SER A 283 6.66 8.68 29.75
C SER A 283 7.66 7.92 28.88
N ILE A 284 8.60 7.19 29.49
CA ILE A 284 9.65 6.44 28.76
C ILE A 284 9.16 5.02 28.49
N ILE A 285 9.37 4.52 27.27
CA ILE A 285 9.12 3.11 26.93
C ILE A 285 10.39 2.30 27.27
N ALA A 286 10.37 1.62 28.42
CA ALA A 286 11.46 0.75 28.86
C ALA A 286 11.44 -0.57 28.07
N GLY A 287 12.16 -0.62 26.94
CA GLY A 287 12.27 -1.86 26.15
C GLY A 287 13.43 -1.93 25.15
N LEU A 288 14.34 -0.95 25.12
CA LEU A 288 15.48 -0.92 24.19
C LEU A 288 16.80 -0.48 24.85
N ALA A 289 16.86 -0.49 26.18
CA ALA A 289 18.07 -0.23 26.94
C ALA A 289 18.31 -1.41 27.89
N GLU A 290 18.86 -2.50 27.36
CA GLU A 290 19.49 -3.52 28.20
C GLU A 290 20.95 -3.12 28.39
N LYS A 291 21.31 -2.84 29.65
CA LYS A 291 22.66 -2.90 30.16
C LYS A 291 22.62 -3.99 31.23
N ASP A 292 23.33 -5.08 30.98
CA ASP A 292 23.65 -6.08 32.00
C ASP A 292 24.44 -5.42 33.12
N ASP A 293 24.06 -5.66 34.37
CA ASP A 293 24.97 -5.71 35.51
C ASP A 293 24.32 -6.55 36.63
N GLU A 294 24.90 -7.71 36.92
CA GLU A 294 24.62 -8.48 38.13
C GLU A 294 25.63 -8.15 39.24
N ILE A 295 25.09 -7.73 40.40
CA ILE A 295 25.47 -8.09 41.78
C ILE A 295 26.74 -7.47 42.40
N SER A 296 26.58 -6.61 43.42
CA SER A 296 26.88 -6.95 44.84
C SER A 296 26.77 -5.76 45.85
N THR A 297 25.93 -5.94 46.87
CA THR A 297 26.09 -5.64 48.32
C THR A 297 26.30 -4.21 48.88
N GLU A 298 25.31 -3.81 49.71
CA GLU A 298 25.35 -3.22 51.09
C GLU A 298 26.36 -2.10 51.44
N THR A 299 25.96 -1.01 52.11
CA THR A 299 25.99 -0.92 53.59
C THR A 299 25.23 0.31 54.15
N GLU A 300 24.35 0.02 55.12
CA GLU A 300 23.89 0.75 56.34
C GLU A 300 23.80 2.29 56.42
N VAL A 301 22.63 2.77 56.92
CA VAL A 301 22.53 3.49 58.23
C VAL A 301 21.18 3.16 58.91
N LEU A 302 21.22 2.63 60.15
CA LEU A 302 20.15 2.56 61.17
C LEU A 302 20.51 3.56 62.32
N PRO A 303 19.67 3.92 63.34
CA PRO A 303 18.55 3.19 64.00
C PRO A 303 17.38 4.14 64.46
N PRO A 304 16.50 3.89 65.49
CA PRO A 304 16.19 2.67 66.29
C PRO A 304 14.69 2.31 66.58
N ILE A 305 14.48 1.02 66.91
CA ILE A 305 13.79 0.38 68.09
C ILE A 305 12.25 0.12 68.18
N ASN A 306 11.96 -1.18 68.45
CA ASN A 306 10.82 -1.87 69.13
C ASN A 306 9.41 -1.84 68.51
N GLU A 307 8.59 -2.90 68.55
CA GLU A 307 8.52 -4.06 69.46
C GLU A 307 7.64 -5.18 68.86
N LYS A 308 7.92 -6.43 69.27
CA LYS A 308 7.03 -7.62 69.38
C LYS A 308 6.67 -8.47 68.14
N SER A 309 7.36 -9.61 68.09
CA SER A 309 6.91 -10.96 67.69
C SER A 309 5.78 -11.51 68.61
N PRO A 310 5.24 -12.75 68.49
CA PRO A 310 5.59 -13.89 67.60
C PRO A 310 4.39 -14.70 67.02
N LEU A 311 4.66 -15.67 66.13
CA LEU A 311 4.22 -17.09 66.17
C LEU A 311 3.84 -17.74 64.81
N LEU A 312 4.43 -18.94 64.63
CA LEU A 312 4.00 -20.15 63.90
C LEU A 312 3.92 -20.20 62.35
N SER A 313 4.73 -21.11 61.80
CA SER A 313 4.46 -21.97 60.63
C SER A 313 3.54 -23.16 61.04
N PRO A 314 3.15 -24.16 60.18
CA PRO A 314 3.19 -24.32 58.71
C PRO A 314 1.87 -24.93 58.12
N MET A 315 1.89 -25.25 56.81
CA MET A 315 1.11 -26.30 56.09
C MET A 315 -0.26 -25.99 55.43
N ASP A 316 -0.24 -26.28 54.13
CA ASP A 316 -1.19 -27.00 53.25
C ASP A 316 -2.59 -26.48 52.87
N ASP A 317 -2.70 -26.36 51.54
CA ASP A 317 -3.79 -26.73 50.64
C ASP A 317 -5.18 -26.08 50.73
N ARG A 318 -5.43 -25.34 49.65
CA ARG A 318 -6.65 -25.34 48.81
C ARG A 318 -7.96 -24.77 49.38
N ALA A 319 -8.33 -23.70 48.68
CA ALA A 319 -9.68 -23.31 48.28
C ALA A 319 -10.47 -22.46 49.29
N GLN A 320 -10.47 -21.14 49.10
CA GLN A 320 -11.59 -20.40 48.49
C GLN A 320 -11.43 -18.89 48.70
N LEU A 321 -11.06 -18.19 47.62
CA LEU A 321 -11.59 -16.87 47.29
C LEU A 321 -11.67 -16.80 45.76
N HIS A 322 -12.55 -17.66 45.23
CA HIS A 322 -13.03 -17.61 43.85
C HIS A 322 -14.38 -16.88 43.85
N ALA A 323 -14.36 -15.56 43.64
CA ALA A 323 -15.47 -14.84 43.01
C ALA A 323 -15.02 -13.42 42.62
N SER A 324 -15.12 -13.12 41.32
CA SER A 324 -14.75 -11.86 40.64
C SER A 324 -13.23 -11.61 40.59
N GLN A 325 -12.55 -11.49 39.46
CA GLN A 325 -12.95 -11.03 38.14
C GLN A 325 -12.22 -11.87 37.08
N ARG A 326 -12.88 -12.92 36.60
CA ARG A 326 -12.40 -13.81 35.52
C ARG A 326 -12.85 -13.34 34.13
N SER A 327 -13.09 -12.04 33.95
CA SER A 327 -13.70 -11.48 32.74
C SER A 327 -12.88 -10.39 32.03
N LEU A 328 -11.62 -10.15 32.41
CA LEU A 328 -10.75 -9.19 31.68
C LEU A 328 -9.38 -9.73 31.26
N GLN A 329 -9.06 -10.99 31.57
CA GLN A 329 -7.74 -11.57 31.25
C GLN A 329 -7.74 -12.56 30.06
N MET A 330 -8.90 -12.88 29.47
CA MET A 330 -9.00 -13.64 28.20
C MET A 330 -9.14 -12.77 26.95
N VAL A 331 -9.22 -11.44 27.11
CA VAL A 331 -9.34 -10.47 25.99
C VAL A 331 -8.02 -9.73 25.71
N PHE A 332 -7.07 -9.73 26.66
CA PHE A 332 -5.79 -9.02 26.50
C PHE A 332 -4.63 -9.93 26.00
N GLN A 333 -4.66 -11.24 26.29
CA GLN A 333 -3.62 -12.18 25.82
C GLN A 333 -3.82 -12.64 24.36
N LYS A 334 -5.08 -12.69 23.87
CA LYS A 334 -5.44 -13.17 22.52
C LYS A 334 -5.24 -12.14 21.39
N SER A 335 -4.92 -10.89 21.75
CA SER A 335 -4.78 -9.76 20.83
C SER A 335 -3.31 -9.46 20.49
N ILE A 336 -2.38 -9.80 21.39
CA ILE A 336 -0.93 -9.58 21.19
C ILE A 336 -0.26 -10.79 20.50
N GLU A 337 -0.74 -12.01 20.73
CA GLU A 337 -0.33 -13.21 19.96
C GLU A 337 -0.82 -13.20 18.49
N ARG A 338 -1.81 -12.37 18.15
CA ARG A 338 -2.29 -12.20 16.76
C ARG A 338 -1.50 -11.15 15.98
N LEU A 339 -0.92 -10.15 16.63
CA LEU A 339 -0.15 -9.09 15.96
C LEU A 339 1.33 -9.45 15.76
N SER A 340 1.89 -10.35 16.57
CA SER A 340 3.26 -10.85 16.38
C SER A 340 3.35 -12.06 15.42
N ASN A 341 2.30 -12.88 15.34
CA ASN A 341 2.25 -14.02 14.42
C ASN A 341 1.84 -13.64 12.99
N LEU A 342 1.22 -12.45 12.78
CA LEU A 342 0.91 -11.93 11.44
C LEU A 342 2.10 -11.21 10.77
N SER A 343 3.16 -10.85 11.50
CA SER A 343 4.37 -10.27 10.90
C SER A 343 5.57 -11.24 10.80
N ARG A 344 5.56 -12.36 11.53
CA ARG A 344 6.63 -13.39 11.47
C ARG A 344 6.26 -14.67 10.71
N ALA A 345 5.02 -14.86 10.29
CA ALA A 345 4.61 -16.00 9.47
C ALA A 345 4.65 -15.75 7.94
N SER A 346 5.10 -14.58 7.47
CA SER A 346 5.20 -14.27 6.04
C SER A 346 6.63 -14.19 5.48
N SER A 347 7.68 -14.37 6.29
CA SER A 347 9.07 -14.20 5.81
C SER A 347 10.07 -15.28 6.25
N GLN A 348 9.63 -16.36 6.88
CA GLN A 348 10.50 -17.50 7.19
C GLN A 348 9.79 -18.83 6.93
N ASN A 349 9.49 -19.08 5.65
CA ASN A 349 9.67 -20.42 5.11
C ASN A 349 9.93 -20.31 3.61
N THR A 350 10.94 -21.05 3.16
CA THR A 350 11.35 -21.29 1.76
C THR A 350 12.49 -20.42 1.21
N PHE A 351 13.68 -20.52 1.81
CA PHE A 351 14.89 -20.67 1.00
C PHE A 351 15.14 -22.17 0.81
N ILE A 352 14.40 -22.78 -0.10
CA ILE A 352 14.78 -24.02 -0.77
C ILE A 352 14.54 -23.80 -2.26
N ASN A 353 15.65 -23.60 -2.97
CA ASN A 353 15.92 -23.85 -4.40
C ASN A 353 14.92 -23.41 -5.49
N MET A 354 15.44 -22.53 -6.36
CA MET A 354 15.14 -22.27 -7.77
C MET A 354 13.96 -23.02 -8.42
N ASN A 355 12.92 -22.25 -8.77
CA ASN A 355 12.52 -22.01 -10.16
C ASN A 355 11.63 -20.75 -10.22
N THR A 356 11.93 -19.85 -11.15
CA THR A 356 11.15 -18.64 -11.46
C THR A 356 9.75 -19.03 -11.96
N ALA A 357 8.75 -19.02 -11.07
CA ALA A 357 7.35 -19.02 -11.47
C ALA A 357 6.96 -17.58 -11.81
N VAL A 358 6.66 -17.32 -13.08
CA VAL A 358 6.13 -16.04 -13.55
C VAL A 358 4.67 -15.98 -13.09
N LEU A 359 4.42 -15.28 -11.97
CA LEU A 359 3.07 -15.05 -11.47
C LEU A 359 2.36 -14.04 -12.39
N GLN A 360 1.16 -14.39 -12.85
CA GLN A 360 0.31 -13.50 -13.64
C GLN A 360 -0.69 -12.79 -12.73
N LYS A 361 -1.02 -11.55 -13.07
CA LYS A 361 -1.99 -10.72 -12.35
C LYS A 361 -3.25 -10.60 -13.18
N ALA A 362 -4.41 -10.87 -12.59
CA ALA A 362 -5.71 -10.59 -13.21
C ALA A 362 -6.60 -9.77 -12.28
N PHE A 363 -7.47 -8.98 -12.90
CA PHE A 363 -8.50 -8.22 -12.22
C PHE A 363 -9.87 -8.81 -12.49
N PHE A 364 -10.77 -8.70 -11.53
CA PHE A 364 -12.11 -9.25 -11.60
C PHE A 364 -13.10 -8.18 -11.16
N ILE A 365 -14.22 -8.03 -11.88
CA ILE A 365 -15.39 -7.29 -11.39
C ILE A 365 -16.24 -8.27 -10.63
N ILE A 366 -16.58 -7.95 -9.38
CA ILE A 366 -17.40 -8.79 -8.50
C ILE A 366 -18.63 -7.99 -8.08
N ARG A 367 -19.78 -8.33 -8.65
CA ARG A 367 -21.06 -7.70 -8.33
C ARG A 367 -21.77 -8.42 -7.19
N GLY A 368 -22.53 -7.65 -6.40
CA GLY A 368 -23.31 -8.18 -5.29
C GLY A 368 -22.59 -8.18 -3.93
N MET A 369 -21.37 -7.65 -3.85
CA MET A 369 -20.70 -7.40 -2.57
C MET A 369 -21.38 -6.24 -1.83
N THR A 370 -21.86 -6.48 -0.61
CA THR A 370 -22.59 -5.45 0.17
C THR A 370 -21.90 -5.03 1.46
N CYS A 371 -20.91 -5.78 1.94
CA CYS A 371 -20.26 -5.53 3.22
C CYS A 371 -18.84 -6.11 3.29
N LEU A 372 -18.07 -5.66 4.29
CA LEU A 372 -16.69 -6.11 4.54
C LEU A 372 -16.59 -7.62 4.83
N SER A 373 -17.68 -8.25 5.29
CA SER A 373 -17.71 -9.70 5.48
C SER A 373 -17.76 -10.47 4.16
N CYS A 374 -18.34 -9.92 3.09
CA CYS A 374 -18.28 -10.51 1.75
C CYS A 374 -16.83 -10.52 1.25
N VAL A 375 -16.14 -9.39 1.37
CA VAL A 375 -14.71 -9.21 1.01
C VAL A 375 -13.84 -10.28 1.69
N ALA A 376 -13.94 -10.37 3.02
CA ALA A 376 -13.14 -11.32 3.79
C ALA A 376 -13.47 -12.80 3.48
N THR A 377 -14.68 -13.08 2.98
CA THR A 377 -15.09 -14.44 2.58
C THR A 377 -14.44 -14.81 1.24
N ILE A 378 -14.48 -13.90 0.27
CA ILE A 378 -13.86 -14.07 -1.05
C ILE A 378 -12.33 -14.22 -0.90
N GLU A 379 -11.67 -13.33 -0.15
CA GLU A 379 -10.22 -13.37 0.08
C GLU A 379 -9.76 -14.69 0.71
N LYS A 380 -10.44 -15.14 1.77
CA LYS A 380 -10.09 -16.37 2.48
C LYS A 380 -10.34 -17.64 1.67
N ASN A 381 -11.32 -17.64 0.78
CA ASN A 381 -11.62 -18.82 -0.02
C ASN A 381 -10.75 -18.87 -1.27
N LEU A 382 -10.47 -17.74 -1.92
CA LEU A 382 -9.52 -17.68 -3.04
C LEU A 382 -8.09 -18.00 -2.61
N GLN A 383 -7.65 -17.60 -1.40
CA GLN A 383 -6.33 -18.00 -0.86
C GLN A 383 -6.18 -19.51 -0.64
N LYS A 384 -7.27 -20.29 -0.58
CA LYS A 384 -7.23 -21.75 -0.46
C LYS A 384 -7.16 -22.46 -1.82
N VAL A 385 -7.40 -21.73 -2.90
CA VAL A 385 -7.37 -22.30 -4.25
C VAL A 385 -5.91 -22.51 -4.67
N GLU A 386 -5.58 -23.73 -5.08
CA GLU A 386 -4.22 -24.06 -5.52
C GLU A 386 -3.83 -23.23 -6.74
N GLY A 387 -2.66 -22.60 -6.68
CA GLY A 387 -2.16 -21.70 -7.73
C GLY A 387 -2.43 -20.20 -7.48
N VAL A 388 -3.26 -19.85 -6.49
CA VAL A 388 -3.47 -18.45 -6.09
C VAL A 388 -2.48 -18.05 -4.98
N HIS A 389 -1.68 -17.01 -5.22
CA HIS A 389 -0.67 -16.54 -4.26
C HIS A 389 -1.10 -15.31 -3.48
N HIS A 390 -1.81 -14.37 -4.13
CA HIS A 390 -2.23 -13.12 -3.50
C HIS A 390 -3.62 -12.73 -3.98
N VAL A 391 -4.47 -12.25 -3.08
CA VAL A 391 -5.84 -11.84 -3.35
C VAL A 391 -6.10 -10.55 -2.58
N LEU A 392 -6.63 -9.54 -3.26
CA LEU A 392 -7.04 -8.27 -2.66
C LEU A 392 -8.39 -7.86 -3.24
N VAL A 393 -9.37 -7.60 -2.37
CA VAL A 393 -10.74 -7.28 -2.80
C VAL A 393 -11.11 -5.87 -2.33
N ALA A 394 -11.44 -5.00 -3.27
CA ALA A 394 -11.87 -3.62 -3.02
C ALA A 394 -13.40 -3.51 -3.10
N LEU A 395 -14.05 -3.41 -1.93
CA LEU A 395 -15.52 -3.32 -1.83
C LEU A 395 -16.10 -2.09 -2.56
N LEU A 396 -15.45 -0.93 -2.42
CA LEU A 396 -15.93 0.33 -2.99
C LEU A 396 -15.83 0.38 -4.52
N ALA A 397 -14.83 -0.32 -5.08
CA ALA A 397 -14.61 -0.39 -6.53
C ALA A 397 -15.31 -1.59 -7.18
N GLU A 398 -15.98 -2.45 -6.41
CA GLU A 398 -16.55 -3.73 -6.86
C GLU A 398 -15.55 -4.61 -7.63
N ARG A 399 -14.28 -4.59 -7.21
CA ARG A 399 -13.16 -5.22 -7.92
C ARG A 399 -12.30 -6.10 -7.02
N ALA A 400 -11.67 -7.11 -7.62
CA ALA A 400 -10.64 -7.91 -6.98
C ALA A 400 -9.39 -8.02 -7.86
N GLU A 401 -8.23 -7.98 -7.21
CA GLU A 401 -6.94 -8.28 -7.80
C GLU A 401 -6.48 -9.65 -7.30
N VAL A 402 -6.14 -10.55 -8.23
CA VAL A 402 -5.60 -11.88 -7.90
C VAL A 402 -4.29 -12.09 -8.64
N ARG A 403 -3.25 -12.51 -7.92
CA ARG A 403 -1.99 -13.00 -8.49
C ARG A 403 -1.96 -14.51 -8.38
N PHE A 404 -1.81 -15.17 -9.52
CA PHE A 404 -1.87 -16.61 -9.63
C PHE A 404 -0.81 -17.14 -10.60
N ASP A 405 -0.48 -18.42 -10.48
CA ASP A 405 0.38 -19.10 -11.44
C ASP A 405 -0.47 -19.59 -12.63
N PRO A 406 -0.29 -19.05 -13.84
CA PRO A 406 -1.08 -19.42 -15.01
C PRO A 406 -0.86 -20.88 -15.45
N LYS A 407 0.14 -21.57 -14.91
CA LYS A 407 0.37 -23.01 -15.16
C LYS A 407 -0.55 -23.90 -14.33
N LEU A 408 -1.04 -23.40 -13.20
CA LEU A 408 -1.84 -24.18 -12.24
C LEU A 408 -3.32 -23.83 -12.32
N ILE A 409 -3.65 -22.55 -12.55
CA ILE A 409 -5.03 -22.09 -12.60
C ILE A 409 -5.18 -20.98 -13.64
N THR A 410 -6.34 -20.92 -14.31
CA THR A 410 -6.66 -19.89 -15.30
C THR A 410 -7.52 -18.78 -14.69
N SER A 411 -7.50 -17.58 -15.28
CA SER A 411 -8.34 -16.46 -14.83
C SER A 411 -9.84 -16.79 -14.88
N GLU A 412 -10.29 -17.54 -15.89
CA GLU A 412 -11.69 -17.99 -16.00
C GLU A 412 -12.10 -18.90 -14.83
N GLN A 413 -11.22 -19.83 -14.43
CA GLN A 413 -11.47 -20.71 -13.28
C GLN A 413 -11.51 -19.95 -11.95
N ILE A 414 -10.76 -18.86 -11.83
CA ILE A 414 -10.82 -17.98 -10.66
C ILE A 414 -12.16 -17.22 -10.64
N ALA A 415 -12.66 -16.75 -11.79
CA ALA A 415 -13.96 -16.12 -11.87
C ALA A 415 -15.09 -17.12 -11.53
N GLU A 416 -15.03 -18.33 -12.07
CA GLU A 416 -15.98 -19.41 -11.76
C GLU A 416 -15.95 -19.76 -10.26
N ALA A 417 -14.78 -19.79 -9.63
CA ALA A 417 -14.66 -20.00 -8.20
C ALA A 417 -15.33 -18.90 -7.38
N ILE A 418 -15.32 -17.64 -7.85
CA ILE A 418 -16.01 -16.53 -7.18
C ILE A 418 -17.53 -16.59 -7.44
N ASP A 419 -17.95 -16.97 -8.65
CA ASP A 419 -19.35 -17.22 -9.00
C ASP A 419 -19.97 -18.33 -8.14
N ASP A 420 -19.22 -19.42 -7.92
CA ASP A 420 -19.61 -20.53 -7.05
C ASP A 420 -19.80 -20.09 -5.58
N MET A 421 -19.17 -18.99 -5.17
CA MET A 421 -19.37 -18.38 -3.85
C MET A 421 -20.63 -17.49 -3.78
N GLY A 422 -21.35 -17.33 -4.90
CA GLY A 422 -22.59 -16.59 -5.01
C GLY A 422 -22.41 -15.09 -5.31
N PHE A 423 -21.25 -14.70 -5.85
CA PHE A 423 -20.97 -13.34 -6.30
C PHE A 423 -20.70 -13.34 -7.80
N ASP A 424 -21.47 -12.55 -8.57
CA ASP A 424 -21.29 -12.47 -10.03
C ASP A 424 -19.92 -11.88 -10.36
N ALA A 425 -19.00 -12.72 -10.82
CA ALA A 425 -17.62 -12.38 -11.12
C ALA A 425 -17.32 -12.49 -12.62
N ALA A 426 -16.76 -11.43 -13.18
CA ALA A 426 -16.26 -11.42 -14.55
C ALA A 426 -14.77 -11.07 -14.56
N VAL A 427 -13.97 -11.81 -15.32
CA VAL A 427 -12.57 -11.48 -15.58
C VAL A 427 -12.53 -10.14 -16.33
N LEU A 428 -11.81 -9.15 -15.82
CA LEU A 428 -11.27 -8.11 -16.68
C LEU A 428 -10.06 -8.70 -17.38
N GLU A 429 -10.11 -8.81 -18.71
CA GLU A 429 -8.97 -9.15 -19.53
C GLU A 429 -7.91 -8.03 -19.43
N ASP A 430 -7.10 -8.06 -18.37
CA ASP A 430 -5.87 -7.27 -18.25
C ASP A 430 -4.69 -8.24 -18.46
N ALA A 431 -4.55 -8.78 -19.68
CA ALA A 431 -3.36 -9.53 -20.11
C ALA A 431 -2.97 -9.13 -21.54
N GLU A 432 -2.01 -8.20 -21.63
CA GLU A 432 -1.12 -7.96 -22.80
C GLU A 432 -1.74 -7.58 -24.15
N CYS A 433 -2.95 -7.01 -24.18
CA CYS A 433 -3.37 -6.11 -25.25
C CYS A 433 -4.08 -4.93 -24.61
N ILE A 434 -3.47 -3.75 -24.69
CA ILE A 434 -4.13 -2.52 -24.25
C ILE A 434 -5.16 -2.19 -25.33
N GLN A 435 -6.36 -2.76 -25.21
CA GLN A 435 -7.42 -2.53 -26.19
C GLN A 435 -8.03 -1.15 -25.96
N GLY A 436 -7.93 -0.27 -26.95
CA GLY A 436 -8.70 0.95 -27.01
C GLY A 436 -10.16 0.64 -27.29
N GLU A 437 -11.08 1.06 -26.40
CA GLU A 437 -12.52 1.03 -26.66
C GLU A 437 -12.98 2.40 -27.16
N LEU A 438 -13.53 2.44 -28.37
CA LEU A 438 -14.14 3.62 -28.97
C LEU A 438 -15.64 3.41 -29.13
N VAL A 439 -16.39 4.33 -28.55
CA VAL A 439 -17.84 4.40 -28.71
C VAL A 439 -18.16 5.58 -29.63
N LEU A 440 -19.01 5.37 -30.64
CA LEU A 440 -19.47 6.42 -31.56
C LEU A 440 -21.00 6.37 -31.71
N PHE A 441 -21.62 7.54 -31.84
CA PHE A 441 -22.99 7.65 -32.34
C PHE A 441 -22.97 7.82 -33.85
N ILE A 442 -23.70 6.97 -34.56
CA ILE A 442 -23.68 6.90 -36.02
C ILE A 442 -25.05 7.34 -36.55
N SER A 443 -25.08 8.53 -37.16
CA SER A 443 -26.25 9.12 -37.78
C SER A 443 -26.42 8.63 -39.23
N GLY A 444 -27.68 8.41 -39.65
CA GLY A 444 -28.00 7.99 -41.01
C GLY A 444 -28.15 6.47 -41.20
N MET A 445 -27.98 5.66 -40.15
CA MET A 445 -28.28 4.23 -40.21
C MET A 445 -29.79 3.99 -40.26
N THR A 446 -30.27 3.35 -41.32
CA THR A 446 -31.71 3.10 -41.55
C THR A 446 -32.08 1.62 -41.57
N CYS A 447 -31.11 0.72 -41.71
CA CYS A 447 -31.37 -0.71 -41.87
C CYS A 447 -30.20 -1.58 -41.40
N VAL A 448 -30.48 -2.88 -41.20
CA VAL A 448 -29.48 -3.90 -40.78
C VAL A 448 -28.36 -4.06 -41.81
N SER A 449 -28.59 -3.75 -43.10
CA SER A 449 -27.53 -3.73 -44.10
C SER A 449 -26.52 -2.61 -43.89
N CYS A 450 -26.91 -1.46 -43.31
CA CYS A 450 -25.96 -0.41 -42.92
C CYS A 450 -25.02 -0.90 -41.81
N ILE A 451 -25.57 -1.60 -40.80
CA ILE A 451 -24.81 -2.21 -39.69
C ILE A 451 -23.74 -3.14 -40.25
N ASN A 452 -24.14 -4.12 -41.05
CA ASN A 452 -23.22 -5.09 -41.64
C ASN A 452 -22.18 -4.46 -42.57
N SER A 453 -22.53 -3.35 -43.23
CA SER A 453 -21.57 -2.61 -44.04
C SER A 453 -20.51 -1.97 -43.16
N ILE A 454 -20.91 -1.21 -42.14
CA ILE A 454 -20.01 -0.50 -41.23
C ILE A 454 -19.10 -1.50 -40.49
N GLU A 455 -19.66 -2.57 -39.91
CA GLU A 455 -18.88 -3.58 -39.20
C GLU A 455 -17.83 -4.20 -40.11
N LYS A 456 -18.18 -4.57 -41.35
CA LYS A 456 -17.24 -5.15 -42.32
C LYS A 456 -16.15 -4.17 -42.74
N THR A 457 -16.47 -2.89 -42.94
CA THR A 457 -15.46 -1.91 -43.34
C THR A 457 -14.47 -1.65 -42.21
N VAL A 458 -14.96 -1.52 -40.98
CA VAL A 458 -14.13 -1.22 -39.80
C VAL A 458 -13.30 -2.45 -39.39
N LEU A 459 -13.85 -3.66 -39.45
CA LEU A 459 -13.09 -4.92 -39.23
C LEU A 459 -11.98 -5.15 -40.26
N ARG A 460 -12.04 -4.49 -41.42
CA ARG A 460 -11.00 -4.63 -42.46
C ARG A 460 -9.76 -3.80 -42.15
N ILE A 461 -9.85 -2.82 -41.24
CA ILE A 461 -8.74 -1.97 -40.85
C ILE A 461 -7.78 -2.81 -39.99
N PRO A 462 -6.48 -2.90 -40.36
CA PRO A 462 -5.53 -3.72 -39.62
C PRO A 462 -5.30 -3.13 -38.23
N GLY A 463 -5.66 -3.84 -37.16
CA GLY A 463 -5.57 -3.36 -35.77
C GLY A 463 -6.92 -3.23 -35.07
N VAL A 464 -8.04 -3.35 -35.79
CA VAL A 464 -9.38 -3.46 -35.17
C VAL A 464 -9.63 -4.92 -34.76
N LEU A 465 -9.98 -5.13 -33.50
CA LEU A 465 -10.24 -6.45 -32.91
C LEU A 465 -11.73 -6.81 -32.99
N SER A 466 -12.61 -5.87 -32.67
CA SER A 466 -14.06 -6.06 -32.77
C SER A 466 -14.78 -4.78 -33.19
N ALA A 467 -15.88 -4.95 -33.93
CA ALA A 467 -16.78 -3.88 -34.32
C ALA A 467 -18.22 -4.37 -34.12
N SER A 468 -18.98 -3.66 -33.30
CA SER A 468 -20.39 -3.97 -33.02
C SER A 468 -21.22 -2.71 -33.13
N VAL A 469 -22.27 -2.74 -33.94
CA VAL A 469 -23.13 -1.57 -34.18
C VAL A 469 -24.59 -1.90 -33.88
N SER A 470 -25.19 -1.09 -33.01
CA SER A 470 -26.59 -1.21 -32.62
C SER A 470 -27.46 -0.13 -33.27
N LEU A 471 -28.44 -0.57 -34.06
CA LEU A 471 -29.44 0.31 -34.68
C LEU A 471 -30.40 0.93 -33.66
N SER A 472 -30.73 0.23 -32.57
CA SER A 472 -31.72 0.71 -31.60
C SER A 472 -31.27 1.98 -30.89
N ASN A 473 -29.96 2.11 -30.69
CA ASN A 473 -29.36 3.20 -29.94
C ASN A 473 -28.52 4.12 -30.84
N HIS A 474 -28.52 3.88 -32.16
CA HIS A 474 -27.63 4.53 -33.12
C HIS A 474 -26.16 4.57 -32.65
N LYS A 475 -25.70 3.48 -32.01
CA LYS A 475 -24.42 3.42 -31.28
C LYS A 475 -23.53 2.32 -31.86
N GLY A 476 -22.29 2.66 -32.19
CA GLY A 476 -21.22 1.72 -32.51
C GLY A 476 -20.21 1.61 -31.37
N THR A 477 -19.77 0.40 -31.06
CA THR A 477 -18.70 0.08 -30.10
C THR A 477 -17.61 -0.66 -30.85
N PHE A 478 -16.39 -0.14 -30.81
CA PHE A 478 -15.24 -0.62 -31.55
C PHE A 478 -14.09 -0.87 -30.58
N THR A 479 -13.48 -2.05 -30.62
CA THR A 479 -12.24 -2.33 -29.89
C THR A 479 -11.09 -2.45 -30.87
N PHE A 480 -9.98 -1.76 -30.59
CA PHE A 480 -8.84 -1.67 -31.49
C PHE A 480 -7.53 -1.56 -30.69
N ASP A 481 -6.42 -1.86 -31.35
CA ASP A 481 -5.09 -1.67 -30.81
C ASP A 481 -4.60 -0.23 -31.10
N PRO A 482 -4.41 0.62 -30.06
CA PRO A 482 -4.01 2.01 -30.20
C PRO A 482 -2.58 2.18 -30.74
N ASP A 483 -1.75 1.13 -30.73
CA ASP A 483 -0.40 1.18 -31.29
C ASP A 483 -0.39 1.00 -32.82
N ILE A 484 -1.44 0.38 -33.38
CA ILE A 484 -1.54 0.09 -34.82
C ILE A 484 -2.50 1.07 -35.51
N VAL A 485 -3.62 1.41 -34.87
CA VAL A 485 -4.70 2.22 -35.46
C VAL A 485 -5.12 3.33 -34.50
N GLY A 486 -5.12 4.55 -35.00
CA GLY A 486 -5.73 5.68 -34.30
C GLY A 486 -7.26 5.72 -34.45
N PRO A 487 -8.00 6.22 -33.44
CA PRO A 487 -9.47 6.34 -33.50
C PRO A 487 -9.98 7.17 -34.70
N ARG A 488 -9.16 8.09 -35.23
CA ARG A 488 -9.47 8.88 -36.43
C ARG A 488 -9.67 8.02 -37.68
N ALA A 489 -8.86 6.98 -37.87
CA ALA A 489 -8.97 6.11 -39.04
C ALA A 489 -10.30 5.35 -39.04
N ILE A 490 -10.82 5.02 -37.86
CA ILE A 490 -12.13 4.38 -37.70
C ILE A 490 -13.26 5.36 -38.07
N VAL A 491 -13.19 6.60 -37.57
CA VAL A 491 -14.12 7.68 -37.92
C VAL A 491 -14.14 7.95 -39.43
N GLU A 492 -12.96 8.14 -40.03
CA GLU A 492 -12.81 8.39 -41.47
C GLU A 492 -13.34 7.24 -42.32
N ALA A 493 -13.14 5.99 -41.89
CA ALA A 493 -13.70 4.82 -42.58
C ALA A 493 -15.23 4.80 -42.55
N ILE A 494 -15.84 5.23 -41.45
CA ILE A 494 -17.31 5.31 -41.31
C ILE A 494 -17.85 6.48 -42.15
N GLU A 495 -17.17 7.62 -42.16
CA GLU A 495 -17.51 8.78 -43.00
C GLU A 495 -17.39 8.47 -44.49
N THR A 496 -16.37 7.70 -44.88
CA THR A 496 -16.20 7.21 -46.26
C THR A 496 -17.34 6.26 -46.68
N CYS A 497 -17.95 5.56 -45.73
CA CYS A 497 -19.16 4.76 -45.98
C CYS A 497 -20.44 5.62 -46.13
N GLY A 498 -20.35 6.93 -45.94
CA GLY A 498 -21.47 7.88 -46.07
C GLY A 498 -22.30 8.05 -44.80
N PHE A 499 -21.76 7.70 -43.62
CA PHE A 499 -22.43 7.87 -42.33
C PHE A 499 -21.71 8.92 -41.50
N ASN A 500 -22.48 9.78 -40.82
CA ASN A 500 -21.90 10.79 -39.95
C ASN A 500 -21.72 10.22 -38.55
N THR A 501 -20.52 10.32 -38.01
CA THR A 501 -20.20 9.90 -36.64
C THR A 501 -20.05 11.10 -35.73
N SER A 502 -20.63 11.03 -34.55
CA SER A 502 -20.37 11.93 -33.44
C SER A 502 -19.87 11.12 -32.26
N LEU A 503 -18.86 11.62 -31.56
CA LEU A 503 -18.43 11.01 -30.31
C LEU A 503 -19.53 11.20 -29.26
N PRO A 504 -19.71 10.23 -28.34
CA PRO A 504 -20.53 10.46 -27.17
C PRO A 504 -19.91 11.63 -26.43
N SER A 505 -20.60 12.78 -26.50
CA SER A 505 -20.26 13.91 -25.68
C SER A 505 -20.05 13.40 -24.27
N SER A 506 -18.92 13.74 -23.65
CA SER A 506 -18.68 13.40 -22.26
C SER A 506 -19.87 13.82 -21.39
N ALA A 507 -20.69 14.79 -21.83
CA ALA A 507 -21.94 15.19 -21.18
C ALA A 507 -23.03 14.12 -21.23
N GLU A 508 -23.15 13.33 -22.28
CA GLU A 508 -24.20 12.32 -22.45
C GLU A 508 -23.94 11.06 -21.61
N VAL A 509 -22.68 10.58 -21.56
CA VAL A 509 -22.26 9.51 -20.64
C VAL A 509 -22.45 9.96 -19.19
N ARG A 510 -22.11 11.21 -18.88
CA ARG A 510 -22.36 11.86 -17.58
C ARG A 510 -23.86 11.95 -17.25
N THR A 511 -24.70 12.25 -18.24
CA THR A 511 -26.15 12.36 -18.03
C THR A 511 -26.73 10.97 -17.76
N ALA A 512 -26.30 9.93 -18.47
CA ALA A 512 -26.75 8.56 -18.26
C ALA A 512 -26.41 8.02 -16.86
N ALA A 513 -25.18 8.23 -16.37
CA ALA A 513 -24.78 7.84 -15.02
C ALA A 513 -25.47 8.66 -13.91
N ARG A 514 -25.68 9.97 -14.13
CA ARG A 514 -26.46 10.82 -13.20
C ARG A 514 -27.95 10.45 -13.22
N LEU A 515 -28.49 10.04 -14.37
CA LEU A 515 -29.88 9.61 -14.51
C LEU A 515 -30.12 8.29 -13.76
N SER A 516 -29.24 7.30 -13.92
CA SER A 516 -29.39 6.00 -13.24
C SER A 516 -29.34 6.13 -11.72
N HIS A 517 -28.41 6.93 -11.19
CA HIS A 517 -28.32 7.15 -9.73
C HIS A 517 -29.52 7.91 -9.18
N ARG A 518 -30.01 8.89 -9.96
CA ARG A 518 -31.22 9.65 -9.59
C ARG A 518 -32.48 8.79 -9.64
N GLU A 519 -32.54 7.80 -10.52
CA GLU A 519 -33.62 6.82 -10.56
C GLU A 519 -33.60 5.91 -9.32
N GLU A 520 -32.43 5.47 -8.87
CA GLU A 520 -32.31 4.66 -7.67
C GLU A 520 -32.73 5.43 -6.41
N ILE A 521 -32.30 6.69 -6.27
CA ILE A 521 -32.74 7.58 -5.18
C ILE A 521 -34.25 7.79 -5.22
N ARG A 522 -34.84 8.04 -6.40
CA ARG A 522 -36.30 8.21 -6.54
C ARG A 522 -37.07 6.95 -6.18
N LYS A 523 -36.57 5.78 -6.58
CA LYS A 523 -37.18 4.49 -6.29
C LYS A 523 -37.29 4.26 -4.78
N TRP A 524 -36.19 4.46 -4.03
CA TRP A 524 -36.19 4.29 -2.58
C TRP A 524 -36.96 5.39 -1.86
N ARG A 525 -36.91 6.63 -2.35
CA ARG A 525 -37.73 7.73 -1.83
C ARG A 525 -39.23 7.47 -1.99
N ALA A 526 -39.65 6.96 -3.15
CA ALA A 526 -41.06 6.63 -3.40
C ALA A 526 -41.52 5.46 -2.52
N ALA A 527 -40.71 4.41 -2.40
CA ALA A 527 -40.99 3.28 -1.51
C ALA A 527 -41.08 3.72 -0.03
N PHE A 528 -40.19 4.61 0.41
CA PHE A 528 -40.24 5.21 1.74
C PHE A 528 -41.50 6.06 1.95
N LEU A 529 -41.84 6.96 1.02
CA LEU A 529 -43.02 7.81 1.14
C LEU A 529 -44.33 7.00 1.18
N ILE A 530 -44.45 5.97 0.35
CA ILE A 530 -45.61 5.06 0.37
C ILE A 530 -45.66 4.31 1.70
N SER A 531 -44.53 3.78 2.17
CA SER A 531 -44.46 3.06 3.45
C SER A 531 -44.77 3.97 4.62
N LEU A 532 -44.32 5.23 4.59
CA LEU A 532 -44.56 6.24 5.61
C LEU A 532 -46.04 6.65 5.67
N LEU A 533 -46.67 6.84 4.50
CA LEU A 533 -48.06 7.25 4.38
C LEU A 533 -49.01 6.28 5.09
N PHE A 534 -48.74 4.98 5.01
CA PHE A 534 -49.56 3.94 5.64
C PHE A 534 -49.00 3.47 7.00
N GLY A 535 -47.67 3.52 7.19
CA GLY A 535 -46.99 3.10 8.41
C GLY A 535 -47.20 4.04 9.60
N VAL A 536 -47.20 5.37 9.39
CA VAL A 536 -47.46 6.33 10.47
C VAL A 536 -48.89 6.18 11.01
N PRO A 537 -49.95 6.08 10.17
CA PRO A 537 -51.28 5.73 10.64
C PRO A 537 -51.34 4.44 11.43
N THR A 538 -50.61 3.37 11.05
CA THR A 538 -50.59 2.14 11.86
C THR A 538 -50.00 2.36 13.26
N MET A 539 -48.90 3.10 13.38
CA MET A 539 -48.33 3.42 14.70
C MET A 539 -49.25 4.32 15.52
N ALA A 540 -49.86 5.33 14.90
CA ALA A 540 -50.81 6.22 15.57
C ALA A 540 -52.05 5.47 16.05
N LEU A 541 -52.56 4.52 15.26
CA LEU A 541 -53.69 3.68 15.61
C LEU A 541 -53.38 2.80 16.82
N MET A 542 -52.19 2.18 16.85
CA MET A 542 -51.72 1.39 17.99
C MET A 542 -51.62 2.24 19.27
N ILE A 543 -51.01 3.43 19.18
CA ILE A 543 -50.90 4.34 20.33
C ILE A 543 -52.29 4.81 20.77
N PHE A 544 -53.18 5.11 19.84
CA PHE A 544 -54.54 5.54 20.13
C PHE A 544 -55.32 4.46 20.89
N TYR A 545 -55.35 3.21 20.41
CA TYR A 545 -56.05 2.14 21.11
C TYR A 545 -55.39 1.80 22.46
N MET A 546 -54.06 1.85 22.55
CA MET A 546 -53.35 1.65 23.82
C MET A 546 -53.67 2.73 24.87
N THR A 547 -53.85 3.98 24.45
CA THR A 547 -54.13 5.12 25.35
C THR A 547 -55.62 5.34 25.63
N ALA A 548 -56.48 5.04 24.65
CA ALA A 548 -57.92 5.23 24.75
C ALA A 548 -58.63 4.13 25.56
N THR A 549 -58.00 2.97 25.80
CA THR A 549 -58.56 1.91 26.66
C THR A 549 -57.67 1.62 27.88
N PRO A 550 -57.74 2.42 28.97
CA PRO A 550 -56.94 2.20 30.17
C PRO A 550 -57.63 1.32 31.23
N SER A 551 -58.92 0.98 31.09
CA SER A 551 -59.72 0.32 32.14
C SER A 551 -59.99 -1.15 31.84
N THR A 552 -59.64 -2.00 32.82
CA THR A 552 -59.82 -3.45 32.84
C THR A 552 -61.28 -3.93 32.78
N GLU A 553 -62.28 -3.04 32.89
CA GLU A 553 -63.71 -3.41 32.89
C GLU A 553 -64.40 -3.23 31.51
N ASP A 554 -63.91 -2.35 30.63
CA ASP A 554 -64.54 -2.04 29.33
C ASP A 554 -63.95 -2.78 28.11
N ARG A 555 -63.13 -3.82 28.34
CA ARG A 555 -62.67 -4.71 27.24
C ARG A 555 -63.81 -5.46 26.54
N HIS A 556 -65.02 -5.46 27.11
CA HIS A 556 -66.22 -6.10 26.55
C HIS A 556 -66.87 -5.30 25.43
N ASN A 557 -66.51 -4.03 25.24
CA ASN A 557 -67.11 -3.16 24.22
C ASN A 557 -66.13 -2.85 23.08
N GLN A 558 -65.32 -3.85 22.69
CA GLN A 558 -64.70 -3.82 21.37
C GLN A 558 -65.84 -3.82 20.35
N THR A 559 -65.89 -2.82 19.49
CA THR A 559 -66.83 -2.78 18.37
C THR A 559 -66.47 -3.91 17.40
N MET A 560 -67.07 -5.06 17.65
CA MET A 560 -66.91 -6.27 16.85
C MET A 560 -67.70 -6.07 15.55
N VAL A 561 -66.99 -6.02 14.43
CA VAL A 561 -67.63 -5.94 13.10
C VAL A 561 -68.23 -7.31 12.74
N ILE A 562 -67.55 -8.38 13.15
CA ILE A 562 -67.92 -9.79 13.01
C ILE A 562 -67.47 -10.49 14.31
N PRO A 563 -68.16 -11.54 14.81
CA PRO A 563 -67.65 -12.35 15.92
C PRO A 563 -66.21 -12.81 15.63
N GLY A 564 -65.27 -12.46 16.51
CA GLY A 564 -63.84 -12.76 16.35
C GLY A 564 -62.99 -11.70 15.63
N LEU A 565 -63.58 -10.66 15.02
CA LEU A 565 -62.85 -9.55 14.37
C LEU A 565 -63.18 -8.19 14.99
N SER A 566 -62.20 -7.62 15.70
CA SER A 566 -62.26 -6.24 16.18
C SER A 566 -62.01 -5.24 15.05
N LEU A 567 -62.66 -4.07 15.13
CA LEU A 567 -62.43 -2.97 14.19
C LEU A 567 -60.95 -2.51 14.18
N GLU A 568 -60.27 -2.60 15.31
CA GLU A 568 -58.83 -2.34 15.45
C GLU A 568 -57.99 -3.26 14.55
N ASN A 569 -58.14 -4.59 14.68
CA ASN A 569 -57.36 -5.55 13.90
C ASN A 569 -57.70 -5.49 12.41
N ALA A 570 -58.95 -5.17 12.06
CA ALA A 570 -59.35 -4.95 10.67
C ALA A 570 -58.66 -3.73 10.04
N LEU A 571 -58.57 -2.61 10.78
CA LEU A 571 -57.86 -1.41 10.34
C LEU A 571 -56.35 -1.62 10.26
N LEU A 572 -55.75 -2.28 11.26
CA LEU A 572 -54.32 -2.64 11.24
C LEU A 572 -53.99 -3.53 10.04
N PHE A 573 -54.81 -4.55 9.76
CA PHE A 573 -54.65 -5.39 8.58
C PHE A 573 -54.74 -4.55 7.29
N ALA A 574 -55.79 -3.73 7.15
CA ALA A 574 -56.01 -2.91 5.95
C ALA A 574 -54.86 -1.94 5.67
N LEU A 575 -54.26 -1.35 6.71
CA LEU A 575 -53.13 -0.42 6.59
C LEU A 575 -51.77 -1.13 6.47
N ALA A 576 -51.62 -2.33 7.02
CA ALA A 576 -50.37 -3.10 6.93
C ALA A 576 -50.18 -3.77 5.56
N THR A 577 -51.28 -4.21 4.92
CA THR A 577 -51.22 -4.90 3.61
C THR A 577 -50.51 -4.10 2.49
N PRO A 578 -50.75 -2.78 2.29
CA PRO A 578 -50.12 -2.02 1.22
C PRO A 578 -48.64 -1.79 1.53
N VAL A 579 -48.26 -1.61 2.81
CA VAL A 579 -46.86 -1.46 3.21
C VAL A 579 -46.09 -2.76 2.93
N GLN A 580 -46.65 -3.91 3.30
CA GLN A 580 -46.02 -5.21 3.09
C GLN A 580 -45.77 -5.50 1.60
N PHE A 581 -46.78 -5.32 0.74
CA PHE A 581 -46.67 -5.74 -0.66
C PHE A 581 -46.20 -4.64 -1.62
N ILE A 582 -46.60 -3.38 -1.42
CA ILE A 582 -46.22 -2.27 -2.30
C ILE A 582 -44.89 -1.67 -1.85
N GLY A 583 -44.77 -1.32 -0.57
CA GLY A 583 -43.52 -0.83 0.02
C GLY A 583 -42.42 -1.90 -0.02
N GLY A 584 -42.77 -3.12 0.37
CA GLY A 584 -41.87 -4.28 0.38
C GLY A 584 -41.47 -4.85 -0.98
N ARG A 585 -42.16 -4.50 -2.09
CA ARG A 585 -42.00 -5.14 -3.42
C ARG A 585 -40.54 -5.28 -3.88
N HIS A 586 -39.73 -4.28 -3.58
CA HIS A 586 -38.33 -4.24 -3.96
C HIS A 586 -37.50 -5.31 -3.24
N PHE A 587 -37.74 -5.47 -1.94
CA PHE A 587 -37.11 -6.49 -1.12
C PHE A 587 -37.56 -7.90 -1.52
N TYR A 588 -38.83 -8.10 -1.90
CA TYR A 588 -39.29 -9.39 -2.41
C TYR A 588 -38.55 -9.83 -3.67
N ARG A 589 -38.38 -8.91 -4.63
CA ARG A 589 -37.64 -9.21 -5.87
C ARG A 589 -36.17 -9.53 -5.60
N ALA A 590 -35.54 -8.76 -4.70
CA ALA A 590 -34.15 -8.99 -4.32
C ALA A 590 -33.96 -10.33 -3.59
N ALA A 591 -34.81 -10.62 -2.60
CA ALA A 591 -34.80 -11.87 -1.85
C ALA A 591 -35.06 -13.09 -2.76
N ALA A 592 -36.04 -13.01 -3.66
CA ALA A 592 -36.36 -14.09 -4.58
C ALA A 592 -35.22 -14.38 -5.57
N ARG A 593 -34.47 -13.36 -6.00
CA ARG A 593 -33.27 -13.54 -6.81
C ARG A 593 -32.17 -14.23 -5.99
N SER A 594 -31.85 -13.72 -4.79
CA SER A 594 -30.85 -14.30 -3.89
C SER A 594 -31.10 -15.78 -3.59
N LEU A 595 -32.34 -16.14 -3.25
CA LEU A 595 -32.75 -17.52 -2.97
C LEU A 595 -32.59 -18.47 -4.17
N ARG A 596 -32.79 -17.97 -5.41
CA ARG A 596 -32.57 -18.79 -6.62
C ARG A 596 -31.11 -19.13 -6.84
N HIS A 597 -30.20 -18.27 -6.38
CA HIS A 597 -28.75 -18.48 -6.46
C HIS A 597 -28.19 -19.17 -5.21
N GLY A 598 -29.04 -19.72 -4.32
CA GLY A 598 -28.60 -20.46 -3.15
C GLY A 598 -27.97 -19.61 -2.03
N SER A 599 -28.00 -18.28 -2.12
CA SER A 599 -27.41 -17.37 -1.13
C SER A 599 -28.48 -16.67 -0.28
N ALA A 600 -28.16 -16.40 0.98
CA ALA A 600 -29.03 -15.67 1.91
C ALA A 600 -28.47 -14.27 2.18
N ASN A 601 -29.15 -13.24 1.67
CA ASN A 601 -28.78 -11.82 1.86
C ASN A 601 -29.63 -11.14 2.96
N MET A 602 -29.28 -9.91 3.38
CA MET A 602 -30.04 -9.08 4.33
C MET A 602 -31.51 -8.95 3.92
N ASP A 603 -31.78 -8.78 2.62
CA ASP A 603 -33.15 -8.68 2.10
C ASP A 603 -33.94 -9.99 2.28
N VAL A 604 -33.27 -11.15 2.27
CA VAL A 604 -33.91 -12.45 2.54
C VAL A 604 -34.36 -12.53 3.99
N LEU A 605 -33.50 -12.13 4.93
CA LEU A 605 -33.83 -12.09 6.36
C LEU A 605 -35.03 -11.17 6.64
N ILE A 606 -35.03 -9.97 6.05
CA ILE A 606 -36.12 -9.00 6.19
C ILE A 606 -37.42 -9.56 5.64
N MET A 607 -37.40 -10.16 4.44
CA MET A 607 -38.59 -10.73 3.82
C MET A 607 -39.11 -11.95 4.57
N LEU A 608 -38.24 -12.78 5.12
CA LEU A 608 -38.65 -13.92 5.95
C LEU A 608 -39.36 -13.44 7.22
N ALA A 609 -38.74 -12.53 7.97
CA ALA A 609 -39.27 -12.03 9.24
C ALA A 609 -40.63 -11.32 9.06
N THR A 610 -40.72 -10.40 8.09
CA THR A 610 -41.96 -9.65 7.83
C THR A 610 -43.08 -10.56 7.33
N ASN A 611 -42.78 -11.55 6.50
CA ASN A 611 -43.78 -12.53 6.06
C ASN A 611 -44.28 -13.42 7.18
N ILE A 612 -43.38 -13.95 8.01
CA ILE A 612 -43.77 -14.79 9.14
C ILE A 612 -44.70 -14.02 10.08
N SER A 613 -44.35 -12.79 10.47
CA SER A 613 -45.21 -11.95 11.32
C SER A 613 -46.55 -11.61 10.67
N TYR A 614 -46.56 -11.29 9.38
CA TYR A 614 -47.78 -10.95 8.66
C TYR A 614 -48.71 -12.15 8.49
N PHE A 615 -48.21 -13.28 7.98
CA PHE A 615 -49.02 -14.48 7.78
C PHE A 615 -49.48 -15.11 9.09
N TYR A 616 -48.64 -15.11 10.14
CA TYR A 616 -49.06 -15.51 11.48
C TYR A 616 -50.28 -14.71 11.94
N SER A 617 -50.23 -13.38 11.79
CA SER A 617 -51.32 -12.49 12.22
C SER A 617 -52.60 -12.73 11.41
N VAL A 618 -52.48 -13.02 10.11
CA VAL A 618 -53.64 -13.39 9.25
C VAL A 618 -54.23 -14.74 9.68
N ILE A 619 -53.41 -15.77 9.90
CA ILE A 619 -53.87 -17.10 10.28
C ILE A 619 -54.59 -17.07 11.62
N VAL A 620 -54.01 -16.39 12.62
CA VAL A 620 -54.61 -16.26 13.96
C VAL A 620 -55.95 -15.53 13.90
N LEU A 621 -56.06 -14.50 13.05
CA LEU A 621 -57.31 -13.78 12.82
C LEU A 621 -58.37 -14.65 12.13
N ILE A 622 -57.98 -15.47 11.16
CA ILE A 622 -58.88 -16.46 10.50
C ILE A 622 -59.36 -17.52 11.51
N VAL A 623 -58.48 -18.05 12.35
CA VAL A 623 -58.85 -19.05 13.37
C VAL A 623 -59.79 -18.44 14.40
N ALA A 624 -59.55 -17.21 14.86
CA ALA A 624 -60.43 -16.52 15.80
C ALA A 624 -61.83 -16.27 15.23
N MET A 625 -61.93 -15.94 13.94
CA MET A 625 -63.21 -15.84 13.23
C MET A 625 -63.89 -17.22 13.12
N ALA A 626 -63.15 -18.28 12.77
CA ALA A 626 -63.72 -19.62 12.64
C ALA A 626 -64.25 -20.19 13.97
N MET A 627 -63.60 -19.86 15.09
CA MET A 627 -63.99 -20.29 16.43
C MET A 627 -65.00 -19.37 17.12
N ASN A 628 -65.45 -18.28 16.47
CA ASN A 628 -66.38 -17.27 17.01
C ASN A 628 -66.00 -16.82 18.44
N GLN A 629 -64.72 -16.52 18.69
CA GLN A 629 -64.26 -16.12 20.02
C GLN A 629 -64.74 -14.71 20.39
N ALA A 630 -65.07 -14.52 21.67
CA ALA A 630 -65.59 -13.26 22.20
C ALA A 630 -64.52 -12.15 22.33
N MET A 631 -63.24 -12.47 22.18
CA MET A 631 -62.13 -11.52 22.27
C MET A 631 -61.21 -11.66 21.06
N SER A 632 -60.74 -10.53 20.52
CA SER A 632 -59.77 -10.51 19.43
C SER A 632 -58.39 -11.01 19.90
N PRO A 633 -57.71 -11.85 19.10
CA PRO A 633 -56.36 -12.32 19.44
C PRO A 633 -55.32 -11.21 19.30
N MET A 634 -54.19 -11.37 19.99
CA MET A 634 -53.03 -10.49 19.82
C MET A 634 -52.35 -10.77 18.47
N THR A 635 -52.26 -9.74 17.63
CA THR A 635 -51.66 -9.81 16.29
C THR A 635 -50.40 -8.93 16.21
N PHE A 636 -49.50 -9.23 15.28
CA PHE A 636 -48.24 -8.49 15.04
C PHE A 636 -48.29 -7.62 13.77
N PHE A 637 -49.47 -7.17 13.36
CA PHE A 637 -49.63 -6.36 12.13
C PHE A 637 -48.96 -4.98 12.20
N ASP A 638 -48.68 -4.50 13.39
CA ASP A 638 -47.97 -3.26 13.72
C ASP A 638 -46.46 -3.35 13.47
N THR A 639 -45.84 -4.49 13.79
CA THR A 639 -44.39 -4.70 13.68
C THR A 639 -43.89 -4.62 12.23
N VAL A 640 -44.70 -5.08 11.28
CA VAL A 640 -44.31 -5.21 9.87
C VAL A 640 -44.16 -3.84 9.18
N PRO A 641 -45.16 -2.94 9.23
CA PRO A 641 -45.02 -1.58 8.71
C PRO A 641 -43.88 -0.80 9.38
N MET A 642 -43.70 -0.96 10.70
CA MET A 642 -42.62 -0.29 11.43
C MET A 642 -41.25 -0.67 10.86
N LEU A 643 -40.97 -1.97 10.73
CA LEU A 643 -39.69 -2.45 10.19
C LEU A 643 -39.46 -1.97 8.74
N ILE A 644 -40.47 -2.08 7.87
CA ILE A 644 -40.34 -1.69 6.46
C ILE A 644 -40.10 -0.18 6.31
N VAL A 645 -40.74 0.66 7.14
CA VAL A 645 -40.52 2.11 7.11
C VAL A 645 -39.07 2.46 7.47
N PHE A 646 -38.53 1.88 8.55
CA PHE A 646 -37.15 2.14 8.97
C PHE A 646 -36.11 1.62 7.96
N LEU A 647 -36.36 0.44 7.39
CA LEU A 647 -35.46 -0.13 6.38
C LEU A 647 -35.47 0.67 5.08
N CYS A 648 -36.65 1.11 4.61
CA CYS A 648 -36.75 2.01 3.46
C CYS A 648 -36.05 3.36 3.70
N LEU A 649 -36.17 3.90 4.92
CA LEU A 649 -35.45 5.12 5.31
C LEU A 649 -33.92 4.90 5.24
N GLY A 650 -33.43 3.81 5.81
CA GLY A 650 -32.01 3.45 5.79
C GLY A 650 -31.46 3.32 4.37
N ARG A 651 -32.15 2.57 3.49
CA ARG A 651 -31.76 2.42 2.07
C ARG A 651 -31.80 3.76 1.31
N TRP A 652 -32.79 4.60 1.59
CA TRP A 652 -32.86 5.93 0.99
C TRP A 652 -31.66 6.80 1.43
N MET A 653 -31.37 6.86 2.73
CA MET A 653 -30.20 7.60 3.25
C MET A 653 -28.89 7.06 2.70
N GLU A 654 -28.74 5.74 2.62
CA GLU A 654 -27.56 5.08 2.04
C GLU A 654 -27.36 5.52 0.58
N SER A 655 -28.42 5.49 -0.24
CA SER A 655 -28.35 5.92 -1.65
C SER A 655 -28.01 7.41 -1.80
N VAL A 656 -28.51 8.26 -0.90
CA VAL A 656 -28.20 9.70 -0.89
C VAL A 656 -26.75 9.94 -0.49
N ALA A 657 -26.26 9.24 0.54
CA ALA A 657 -24.87 9.34 0.99
C ALA A 657 -23.89 8.88 -0.11
N LYS A 658 -24.18 7.75 -0.77
CA LYS A 658 -23.44 7.27 -1.94
C LYS A 658 -23.48 8.27 -3.09
N GLY A 659 -24.62 8.95 -3.31
CA GLY A 659 -24.76 10.02 -4.30
C GLY A 659 -23.79 11.18 -4.09
N ALA A 660 -23.66 11.65 -2.85
CA ALA A 660 -22.79 12.76 -2.52
C ALA A 660 -21.30 12.45 -2.77
N THR A 661 -20.85 11.22 -2.49
CA THR A 661 -19.44 10.84 -2.74
C THR A 661 -19.13 10.71 -4.23
N THR A 662 -20.06 10.19 -5.04
CA THR A 662 -19.92 10.16 -6.51
C THR A 662 -19.86 11.54 -7.16
N GLU A 663 -20.46 12.57 -6.54
CA GLU A 663 -20.41 13.94 -7.08
C GLU A 663 -18.99 14.51 -7.05
N ALA A 664 -18.22 14.24 -5.99
CA ALA A 664 -16.82 14.65 -5.89
C ALA A 664 -15.94 13.99 -6.95
N LEU A 665 -16.14 12.68 -7.19
CA LEU A 665 -15.44 11.96 -8.27
C LEU A 665 -15.80 12.53 -9.65
N THR A 666 -17.07 12.89 -9.86
CA THR A 666 -17.52 13.48 -11.13
C THR A 666 -16.84 14.82 -11.41
N LYS A 667 -16.57 15.63 -10.37
CA LYS A 667 -15.82 16.90 -10.52
C LYS A 667 -14.38 16.69 -10.98
N LEU A 668 -13.74 15.57 -10.62
CA LEU A 668 -12.41 15.25 -11.13
C LEU A 668 -12.43 14.96 -12.63
N ILE A 669 -13.45 14.23 -13.09
CA ILE A 669 -13.66 13.94 -14.51
C ILE A 669 -14.03 15.22 -15.30
N GLU A 670 -14.69 16.21 -14.68
CA GLU A 670 -14.95 17.52 -15.27
C GLU A 670 -13.67 18.35 -15.52
N MET A 671 -12.52 17.93 -14.96
CA MET A 671 -11.24 18.60 -15.18
C MET A 671 -10.56 18.18 -16.49
N GLU A 672 -10.94 17.06 -17.07
CA GLU A 672 -10.40 16.60 -18.35
C GLU A 672 -10.83 17.55 -19.49
N PRO A 673 -9.90 18.13 -20.25
CA PRO A 673 -10.23 19.01 -21.37
C PRO A 673 -10.88 18.22 -22.50
N THR A 674 -11.82 18.87 -23.17
CA THR A 674 -12.64 18.23 -24.22
C THR A 674 -12.03 18.37 -25.61
N THR A 675 -11.17 19.37 -25.82
CA THR A 675 -10.55 19.65 -27.11
C THR A 675 -9.02 19.74 -26.99
N ALA A 676 -8.35 19.39 -28.08
CA ALA A 676 -6.91 19.46 -28.27
C ALA A 676 -6.62 20.15 -29.62
N LEU A 677 -5.53 20.92 -29.67
CA LEU A 677 -5.05 21.53 -30.92
C LEU A 677 -3.93 20.66 -31.48
N ILE A 678 -4.17 20.01 -32.62
CA ILE A 678 -3.14 19.24 -33.33
C ILE A 678 -2.40 20.14 -34.32
N VAL A 679 -1.09 19.92 -34.42
CA VAL A 679 -0.21 20.59 -35.37
C VAL A 679 0.30 19.57 -36.37
N ASP A 680 0.01 19.79 -37.65
CA ASP A 680 0.57 18.98 -38.72
C ASP A 680 2.03 19.40 -39.00
N PRO A 681 2.98 18.45 -39.09
CA PRO A 681 4.40 18.77 -39.28
C PRO A 681 4.71 19.37 -40.67
N ASP A 682 3.83 19.16 -41.66
CA ASP A 682 4.00 19.61 -43.04
C ASP A 682 3.39 21.00 -43.32
N ASP A 683 2.52 21.51 -42.42
CA ASP A 683 1.84 22.81 -42.60
C ASP A 683 1.76 23.58 -41.27
N GLN A 684 2.73 24.47 -41.05
CA GLN A 684 2.91 25.23 -39.81
C GLN A 684 1.74 26.17 -39.46
N GLU A 685 0.80 26.43 -40.38
CA GLU A 685 -0.32 27.36 -40.17
C GLU A 685 -1.69 26.68 -39.98
N SER A 686 -1.79 25.34 -40.07
CA SER A 686 -3.07 24.63 -39.91
C SER A 686 -3.25 24.02 -38.52
N ASP A 687 -3.36 24.87 -37.49
CA ASP A 687 -3.81 24.42 -36.16
C ASP A 687 -5.25 23.89 -36.27
N LYS A 688 -5.45 22.57 -36.12
CA LYS A 688 -6.80 21.95 -36.16
C LYS A 688 -7.26 21.64 -34.75
N GLU A 689 -8.45 22.11 -34.38
CA GLU A 689 -9.08 21.74 -33.13
C GLU A 689 -9.80 20.39 -33.30
N ILE A 690 -9.45 19.44 -32.45
CA ILE A 690 -9.99 18.08 -32.43
C ILE A 690 -10.46 17.73 -31.03
N GLU A 691 -11.37 16.78 -30.91
CA GLU A 691 -11.76 16.26 -29.58
C GLU A 691 -10.63 15.44 -28.97
N ALA A 692 -10.43 15.54 -27.64
CA ALA A 692 -9.34 14.88 -26.93
C ALA A 692 -9.35 13.34 -27.10
N GLN A 693 -10.53 12.74 -27.31
CA GLN A 693 -10.71 11.30 -27.56
C GLN A 693 -10.20 10.85 -28.94
N LEU A 694 -10.02 11.79 -29.88
CA LEU A 694 -9.49 11.52 -31.22
C LEU A 694 -7.98 11.68 -31.30
N VAL A 695 -7.31 12.02 -30.19
CA VAL A 695 -5.86 12.13 -30.12
C VAL A 695 -5.24 10.74 -30.15
N SER A 696 -4.28 10.53 -31.03
CA SER A 696 -3.52 9.28 -31.17
C SER A 696 -2.14 9.43 -30.55
N ARG A 697 -1.54 8.31 -30.14
CA ARG A 697 -0.15 8.30 -29.65
C ARG A 697 0.79 8.84 -30.74
N GLY A 698 1.74 9.68 -30.35
CA GLY A 698 2.70 10.30 -31.26
C GLY A 698 2.22 11.59 -31.94
N ASP A 699 0.95 11.97 -31.81
CA ASP A 699 0.45 13.25 -32.31
C ASP A 699 1.19 14.42 -31.66
N ILE A 700 1.38 15.49 -32.44
CA ILE A 700 2.00 16.73 -31.97
C ILE A 700 0.87 17.71 -31.65
N LEU A 701 0.80 18.14 -30.39
CA LEU A 701 -0.25 19.01 -29.89
C LEU A 701 0.33 20.34 -29.43
N LYS A 702 -0.41 21.42 -29.65
CA LYS A 702 -0.05 22.77 -29.22
C LYS A 702 -0.91 23.18 -28.04
N VAL A 703 -0.28 23.36 -26.89
CA VAL A 703 -0.93 23.79 -25.65
C VAL A 703 -0.69 25.28 -25.47
N LEU A 704 -1.76 26.07 -25.49
CA LEU A 704 -1.71 27.52 -25.32
C LEU A 704 -1.60 27.91 -23.83
N PRO A 705 -1.06 29.10 -23.52
CA PRO A 705 -1.08 29.64 -22.16
C PRO A 705 -2.52 29.75 -21.62
N GLY A 706 -2.72 29.34 -20.37
CA GLY A 706 -4.03 29.29 -19.69
C GLY A 706 -4.91 28.09 -20.05
N THR A 707 -4.49 27.24 -20.99
CA THR A 707 -5.25 26.04 -21.38
C THR A 707 -4.78 24.79 -20.64
N ARG A 708 -5.66 23.81 -20.52
CA ARG A 708 -5.33 22.52 -19.93
C ARG A 708 -4.64 21.62 -20.94
N VAL A 709 -3.68 20.84 -20.46
CA VAL A 709 -3.00 19.81 -21.23
C VAL A 709 -3.97 18.66 -21.50
N PRO A 710 -4.22 18.27 -22.77
CA PRO A 710 -5.27 17.32 -23.10
C PRO A 710 -4.95 15.85 -22.87
N VAL A 711 -3.70 15.48 -23.05
CA VAL A 711 -3.21 14.10 -22.91
C VAL A 711 -1.83 14.16 -22.28
N ASP A 712 -1.38 13.05 -21.72
CA ASP A 712 -0.01 12.98 -21.24
C ASP A 712 0.94 13.06 -22.43
N GLY A 713 2.00 13.84 -22.28
CA GLY A 713 2.89 14.12 -23.38
C GLY A 713 4.27 14.53 -22.95
N ARG A 714 5.18 14.56 -23.92
CA ARG A 714 6.54 15.03 -23.75
C ARG A 714 6.73 16.32 -24.52
N VAL A 715 7.28 17.35 -23.87
CA VAL A 715 7.50 18.65 -24.51
C VAL A 715 8.57 18.49 -25.59
N LEU A 716 8.25 18.87 -26.82
CA LEU A 716 9.19 18.95 -27.93
C LEU A 716 9.82 20.34 -28.00
N GLU A 717 8.98 21.37 -27.95
CA GLU A 717 9.40 22.77 -28.07
C GLU A 717 8.61 23.66 -27.11
N GLY A 718 9.24 24.75 -26.70
CA GLY A 718 8.68 25.71 -25.75
C GLY A 718 9.20 25.52 -24.33
N GLN A 719 8.98 26.55 -23.51
CA GLN A 719 9.28 26.55 -22.08
C GLN A 719 8.14 27.28 -21.38
N SER A 720 7.58 26.68 -20.34
CA SER A 720 6.46 27.22 -19.59
C SER A 720 6.44 26.70 -18.16
N GLN A 721 5.65 27.36 -17.32
CA GLN A 721 5.25 26.83 -16.01
C GLN A 721 3.93 26.08 -16.14
N VAL A 722 3.87 24.90 -15.56
CA VAL A 722 2.69 24.04 -15.57
C VAL A 722 2.24 23.83 -14.13
N ASP A 723 0.98 24.17 -13.86
CA ASP A 723 0.33 23.89 -12.59
C ASP A 723 -0.16 22.43 -12.57
N GLU A 724 0.48 21.63 -11.73
CA GLU A 724 0.18 20.21 -11.52
C GLU A 724 -0.49 19.96 -10.15
N ALA A 725 -0.92 21.02 -9.42
CA ALA A 725 -1.39 20.93 -8.04
C ALA A 725 -2.55 19.95 -7.83
N HIS A 726 -3.39 19.77 -8.85
CA HIS A 726 -4.56 18.88 -8.79
C HIS A 726 -4.19 17.39 -8.86
N ILE A 727 -3.00 17.06 -9.36
CA ILE A 727 -2.51 15.69 -9.55
C ILE A 727 -1.43 15.37 -8.52
N THR A 728 -0.42 16.24 -8.40
CA THR A 728 0.74 16.03 -7.51
C THR A 728 0.49 16.54 -6.10
N GLY A 729 -0.48 17.44 -5.90
CA GLY A 729 -0.72 18.12 -4.62
C GLY A 729 0.24 19.28 -4.34
N GLU A 730 1.21 19.55 -5.23
CA GLU A 730 2.18 20.62 -5.06
C GLU A 730 1.58 21.97 -5.47
N SER A 731 1.56 22.95 -4.55
CA SER A 731 0.89 24.24 -4.79
C SER A 731 1.67 25.20 -5.69
N LEU A 732 2.96 24.94 -5.94
CA LEU A 732 3.81 25.78 -6.78
C LEU A 732 3.88 25.19 -8.21
N PRO A 733 3.68 26.00 -9.25
CA PRO A 733 3.85 25.56 -10.63
C PRO A 733 5.27 25.05 -10.91
N VAL A 734 5.38 24.01 -11.72
CA VAL A 734 6.65 23.37 -12.09
C VAL A 734 7.11 23.91 -13.44
N ASP A 735 8.38 24.30 -13.54
CA ASP A 735 8.98 24.69 -14.81
C ASP A 735 9.13 23.46 -15.73
N LYS A 736 8.66 23.56 -16.97
CA LYS A 736 8.76 22.52 -18.00
C LYS A 736 9.52 23.08 -19.20
N GLY A 737 10.57 22.38 -19.60
CA GLY A 737 11.35 22.61 -20.80
C GLY A 737 11.23 21.47 -21.82
N PRO A 738 12.00 21.53 -22.92
CA PRO A 738 12.05 20.45 -23.90
C PRO A 738 12.51 19.15 -23.23
N GLU A 739 11.93 18.03 -23.67
CA GLU A 739 12.10 16.66 -23.15
C GLU A 739 11.44 16.35 -21.80
N ASP A 740 10.84 17.33 -21.12
CA ASP A 740 10.09 17.11 -19.87
C ASP A 740 8.69 16.52 -20.14
N ILE A 741 8.15 15.81 -19.15
CA ILE A 741 6.83 15.19 -19.19
C ILE A 741 5.79 16.17 -18.65
N VAL A 742 4.65 16.28 -19.35
CA VAL A 742 3.45 16.99 -18.91
C VAL A 742 2.30 16.01 -18.75
N TYR A 743 1.48 16.23 -17.73
CA TYR A 743 0.34 15.38 -17.41
C TYR A 743 -0.97 15.98 -17.93
N SER A 744 -1.89 15.11 -18.33
CA SER A 744 -3.26 15.45 -18.71
C SER A 744 -3.95 16.16 -17.54
N GLY A 745 -4.74 17.19 -17.84
CA GLY A 745 -5.47 17.99 -16.87
C GLY A 745 -4.67 19.08 -16.16
N SER A 746 -3.34 19.07 -16.25
CA SER A 746 -2.49 20.17 -15.77
C SER A 746 -2.74 21.45 -16.56
N ILE A 747 -2.55 22.61 -15.92
CA ILE A 747 -2.81 23.92 -16.53
C ILE A 747 -1.49 24.55 -16.96
N ASN A 748 -1.36 24.83 -18.25
CA ASN A 748 -0.23 25.58 -18.78
C ASN A 748 -0.40 27.08 -18.45
N LEU A 749 0.63 27.76 -17.93
CA LEU A 749 0.50 29.15 -17.46
C LEU A 749 1.01 30.20 -18.45
N ASN A 750 2.32 30.23 -18.72
CA ASN A 750 2.98 31.44 -19.25
C ASN A 750 3.42 31.32 -20.73
N GLY A 751 3.73 30.11 -21.22
CA GLY A 751 4.33 29.91 -22.53
C GLY A 751 3.61 28.86 -23.36
N VAL A 752 3.72 28.94 -24.69
CA VAL A 752 3.19 27.90 -25.58
C VAL A 752 4.09 26.66 -25.48
N LEU A 753 3.47 25.49 -25.34
CA LEU A 753 4.16 24.20 -25.35
C LEU A 753 3.71 23.40 -26.56
N ILE A 754 4.67 22.87 -27.32
CA ILE A 754 4.42 21.87 -28.34
C ILE A 754 4.79 20.53 -27.71
N ILE A 755 3.82 19.64 -27.58
CA ILE A 755 3.97 18.37 -26.88
C ILE A 755 3.71 17.22 -27.84
N ARG A 756 4.44 16.12 -27.67
CA ARG A 756 4.14 14.84 -28.32
C ARG A 756 3.30 13.99 -27.38
N ALA A 757 2.13 13.56 -27.81
CA ALA A 757 1.26 12.66 -27.06
C ALA A 757 1.98 11.32 -26.80
N THR A 758 2.08 10.92 -25.52
CA THR A 758 2.66 9.63 -25.13
C THR A 758 1.58 8.63 -24.72
N HIS A 759 0.67 9.05 -23.84
CA HIS A 759 -0.46 8.24 -23.37
C HIS A 759 -1.76 8.98 -23.63
N VAL A 760 -2.78 8.27 -24.12
CA VAL A 760 -4.05 8.85 -24.56
C VAL A 760 -5.24 8.10 -23.95
N GLY A 761 -6.39 8.77 -23.82
CA GLY A 761 -7.61 8.18 -23.28
C GLY A 761 -7.44 7.62 -21.86
N GLN A 762 -7.83 6.35 -21.65
CA GLN A 762 -7.77 5.67 -20.34
C GLN A 762 -6.34 5.45 -19.83
N GLU A 763 -5.34 5.57 -20.69
CA GLU A 763 -3.94 5.36 -20.32
C GLU A 763 -3.28 6.58 -19.69
N THR A 764 -3.91 7.75 -19.81
CA THR A 764 -3.43 8.98 -19.19
C THR A 764 -3.34 8.82 -17.67
N THR A 765 -2.47 9.59 -17.02
CA THR A 765 -2.31 9.60 -15.57
C THR A 765 -3.65 9.82 -14.85
N ILE A 766 -4.45 10.78 -15.30
CA ILE A 766 -5.82 10.97 -14.79
C ILE A 766 -6.69 9.75 -15.08
N GLY A 767 -6.63 9.18 -16.29
CA GLY A 767 -7.36 7.96 -16.65
C GLY A 767 -7.01 6.78 -15.73
N GLN A 768 -5.73 6.61 -15.38
CA GLN A 768 -5.27 5.59 -14.45
C GLN A 768 -5.74 5.87 -13.02
N ILE A 769 -5.70 7.12 -12.56
CA ILE A 769 -6.22 7.52 -11.24
C ILE A 769 -7.73 7.25 -11.15
N VAL A 770 -8.49 7.46 -12.23
CA VAL A 770 -9.92 7.14 -12.27
C VAL A 770 -10.16 5.63 -12.37
N LYS A 771 -9.25 4.87 -13.00
CA LYS A 771 -9.33 3.41 -13.07
C LYS A 771 -9.06 2.78 -11.70
N LEU A 772 -8.17 3.35 -10.88
CA LEU A 772 -7.86 2.91 -9.51
C LEU A 772 -9.00 3.23 -8.53
#